data_AF-A0A6I1K2A8-F1
#
_entry.id   AF-A0A6I1K2A8-F1
#
_cell.length_a   1.000
_cell.length_b   1.000
_cell.length_c   1.000
_cell.angle_alpha   90.00
_cell.angle_beta   90.00
_cell.angle_gamma   90.00
#
_symmetry.space_group_name_H-M   'P 1'
#
loop_
_entity.id
_entity.type
_entity.pdbx_description
1 polymer ?
#
loop_
_entity_poly.entity_id
_entity_poly.type
_entity_poly.pdbx_seq_one_letter_code
_entity_poly.pdbx_strand_id
1 'polypeptide(L)'
;MPSEPLSRRRWGTRLIAGAVLALARPVLAATKEPVRLIVMDPLALPLSCSCVPGTGQRRYSQLAVHLKKVLGRPVTITFEESLALALELVSGPPHLIVGKDSVVRFDARKRNLPVRPLAALTDRAGATELKGVFLVRQTSTAKSLADLAGKIIALGPVEDEETHGAAQRALAAAKSEAKVKSFGSMDAAALALADGEADAAVVSDFLPPLLEGCGKLDKGSVRVLAATDAVPFSRVFATDAVDAALEKQIADALAAVSKSPALLAALESKAGFVSLRPEPVMEWADWRGPGRKGFVPQLPRRLLVQPKRLWSAPLTGPAMAGPAATTQFVLVPDKTADAKRDLFRCLKATNGKEVWRLEYSAPDELDYSNAPRATPVIHDGLAYLQGALGHLHCVELATGKVVWKAHLFDEFRTPRLTWGASVSPLVLDDKLIIAPGAKEASVVALDRRTGKVIWKTPGHAAAYSAFIHGNFDGVAQVIGYDVASLGGWDPQTGRRLWELVPPAGADFNVTTPVVVGSQLLLAAENNATRLHAFDRQGRLVATPTLKNKDLAPDTCTPAVVNGKVFATAYGDMFCLDLSTGLKTLWRVSNDMFHDHVTLVAGPDRVLVWTIGGDLLLLDATGDRYQVISHLRPFPGKAVDSMAHPAFVGDRLYLRSPKELLCLRLGE
;
A
#
# COMPACT_ATOMS: atom_id res chain seq x y z
N MET A 1 42.56 -45.18 -62.99
CA MET A 1 41.79 -43.99 -62.59
C MET A 1 42.22 -43.64 -61.16
N PRO A 2 42.51 -42.37 -60.86
CA PRO A 2 43.76 -42.03 -60.17
C PRO A 2 43.70 -42.16 -58.65
N SER A 3 44.83 -42.60 -58.11
CA SER A 3 45.26 -42.54 -56.71
C SER A 3 46.21 -41.35 -56.49
N GLU A 4 46.22 -40.83 -55.26
CA GLU A 4 46.97 -39.72 -54.61
C GLU A 4 48.26 -39.13 -55.24
N PRO A 5 48.64 -37.91 -54.79
CA PRO A 5 49.96 -37.79 -54.16
C PRO A 5 50.09 -36.86 -52.93
N LEU A 6 51.09 -37.21 -52.12
CA LEU A 6 51.78 -36.48 -51.04
C LEU A 6 52.61 -35.26 -51.52
N SER A 7 52.80 -34.24 -50.66
CA SER A 7 54.08 -33.51 -50.47
C SER A 7 54.02 -32.58 -49.24
N ARG A 8 55.08 -32.13 -48.53
CA ARG A 8 56.48 -32.54 -48.25
C ARG A 8 56.98 -31.61 -47.11
N ARG A 9 57.86 -32.12 -46.25
CA ARG A 9 58.58 -31.39 -45.16
C ARG A 9 59.88 -30.73 -45.63
N ARG A 10 60.33 -29.69 -44.91
CA ARG A 10 61.66 -29.39 -44.29
C ARG A 10 61.73 -27.85 -44.08
N TRP A 11 62.35 -27.27 -43.06
CA TRP A 11 63.76 -27.29 -42.65
C TRP A 11 63.87 -26.99 -41.14
N GLY A 12 64.99 -27.33 -40.51
CA GLY A 12 65.29 -26.90 -39.14
C GLY A 12 66.76 -26.53 -38.97
N THR A 13 67.08 -25.71 -37.95
CA THR A 13 68.41 -25.63 -37.33
C THR A 13 68.38 -24.91 -35.95
N ARG A 14 68.72 -25.69 -34.90
CA ARG A 14 69.61 -25.47 -33.73
C ARG A 14 69.55 -24.24 -32.79
N LEU A 15 69.55 -24.59 -31.48
CA LEU A 15 70.20 -24.02 -30.27
C LEU A 15 69.72 -22.61 -29.80
N ILE A 16 69.45 -22.35 -28.52
CA ILE A 16 70.34 -22.38 -27.33
C ILE A 16 69.48 -22.52 -26.05
N ALA A 17 69.94 -23.33 -25.08
CA ALA A 17 69.37 -23.41 -23.74
C ALA A 17 69.91 -22.26 -22.86
N GLY A 18 69.02 -21.40 -22.38
CA GLY A 18 69.30 -20.40 -21.34
C GLY A 18 68.39 -20.64 -20.14
N ALA A 19 68.96 -21.09 -19.02
CA ALA A 19 68.25 -21.22 -17.75
C ALA A 19 68.06 -19.82 -17.15
N VAL A 20 66.82 -19.35 -17.09
CA VAL A 20 66.44 -18.13 -16.35
C VAL A 20 65.79 -18.54 -15.03
N LEU A 21 66.47 -18.23 -13.93
CA LEU A 21 65.89 -18.29 -12.57
C LEU A 21 64.66 -17.37 -12.52
N ALA A 22 63.47 -17.96 -12.36
CA ALA A 22 62.25 -17.20 -12.07
C ALA A 22 62.25 -16.78 -10.59
N LEU A 23 62.60 -15.52 -10.33
CA LEU A 23 62.30 -14.87 -9.06
C LEU A 23 60.78 -14.70 -8.93
N ALA A 24 60.16 -15.46 -8.02
CA ALA A 24 58.77 -15.29 -7.67
C ALA A 24 58.54 -13.91 -7.04
N ARG A 25 57.85 -13.02 -7.76
CA ARG A 25 57.28 -11.80 -7.18
C ARG A 25 56.08 -12.18 -6.31
N PRO A 26 55.96 -11.65 -5.08
CA PRO A 26 54.75 -11.86 -4.29
C PRO A 26 53.58 -11.17 -5.00
N VAL A 27 52.51 -11.93 -5.23
CA VAL A 27 51.22 -11.40 -5.70
C VAL A 27 50.69 -10.49 -4.59
N LEU A 28 50.74 -9.17 -4.78
CA LEU A 28 49.97 -8.26 -3.93
C LEU A 28 48.49 -8.63 -4.09
N ALA A 29 47.85 -9.04 -3.01
CA ALA A 29 46.41 -9.24 -2.97
C ALA A 29 45.72 -7.93 -3.38
N ALA A 30 44.90 -7.98 -4.43
CA ALA A 30 44.12 -6.83 -4.89
C ALA A 30 43.25 -6.33 -3.72
N THR A 31 43.47 -5.09 -3.30
CA THR A 31 42.71 -4.47 -2.21
C THR A 31 41.27 -4.28 -2.67
N LYS A 32 40.32 -4.92 -1.97
CA LYS A 32 38.89 -4.78 -2.23
C LYS A 32 38.49 -3.30 -2.14
N GLU A 33 37.63 -2.84 -3.06
CA GLU A 33 37.12 -1.46 -3.07
C GLU A 33 36.54 -1.05 -1.69
N PRO A 34 36.79 0.18 -1.20
CA PRO A 34 36.26 0.65 0.08
C PRO A 34 34.73 0.74 0.08
N VAL A 35 34.10 0.31 1.18
CA VAL A 35 32.69 0.62 1.45
C VAL A 35 32.59 2.07 1.90
N ARG A 36 31.83 2.86 1.16
CA ARG A 36 31.60 4.29 1.43
C ARG A 36 30.33 4.44 2.26
N LEU A 37 30.47 4.87 3.50
CA LEU A 37 29.40 5.07 4.48
C LEU A 37 29.16 6.57 4.71
N ILE A 38 27.98 7.04 4.35
CA ILE A 38 27.49 8.37 4.70
C ILE A 38 26.73 8.29 6.02
N VAL A 39 26.94 9.25 6.92
CA VAL A 39 26.20 9.40 8.17
C VAL A 39 25.55 10.77 8.22
N MET A 40 24.22 10.76 8.31
CA MET A 40 23.30 11.89 8.41
C MET A 40 22.38 11.76 9.65
N ASP A 41 22.75 10.92 10.62
CA ASP A 41 21.99 10.78 11.87
C ASP A 41 22.21 12.03 12.73
N PRO A 42 21.15 12.78 13.11
CA PRO A 42 21.29 14.00 13.91
C PRO A 42 21.90 13.75 15.31
N LEU A 43 21.89 12.50 15.78
CA LEU A 43 22.53 12.09 17.03
C LEU A 43 23.95 11.56 16.84
N ALA A 44 24.53 11.69 15.65
CA ALA A 44 25.94 11.35 15.42
C ALA A 44 26.84 12.40 16.08
N LEU A 45 27.89 11.95 16.78
CA LEU A 45 28.78 12.84 17.53
C LEU A 45 29.30 14.06 16.73
N PRO A 46 29.67 13.95 15.43
CA PRO A 46 30.11 15.10 14.64
C PRO A 46 29.00 16.06 14.20
N LEU A 47 27.73 15.61 14.21
CA LEU A 47 26.55 16.37 13.77
C LEU A 47 25.71 16.89 14.96
N SER A 48 25.87 16.28 16.13
CA SER A 48 25.17 16.65 17.35
C SER A 48 25.84 17.82 18.08
N CYS A 49 25.06 18.58 18.85
CA CYS A 49 25.64 19.55 19.78
C CYS A 49 26.37 18.85 20.93
N SER A 50 27.64 19.21 21.18
CA SER A 50 28.51 18.56 22.18
C SER A 50 28.26 18.99 23.63
N CYS A 51 27.36 19.95 23.85
CA CYS A 51 27.16 20.61 25.15
C CYS A 51 26.46 19.76 26.22
N VAL A 52 25.83 18.64 25.86
CA VAL A 52 25.14 17.74 26.81
C VAL A 52 25.88 16.39 26.86
N PRO A 53 26.71 16.14 27.90
CA PRO A 53 27.45 14.90 28.02
C PRO A 53 26.54 13.67 28.02
N GLY A 54 26.83 12.71 27.15
CA GLY A 54 26.16 11.41 27.14
C GLY A 54 24.74 11.39 26.57
N THR A 55 24.34 12.39 25.79
CA THR A 55 23.09 12.37 25.00
C THR A 55 23.39 12.83 23.58
N GLY A 56 22.97 12.06 22.57
CA GLY A 56 23.16 12.41 21.17
C GLY A 56 24.60 12.27 20.69
N GLN A 57 25.40 11.38 21.28
CA GLN A 57 26.82 11.24 20.99
C GLN A 57 27.15 9.91 20.28
N ARG A 58 26.33 9.49 19.30
CA ARG A 58 26.53 8.22 18.59
C ARG A 58 27.85 8.24 17.81
N ARG A 59 28.73 7.29 18.11
CA ARG A 59 30.09 7.16 17.53
C ARG A 59 30.11 6.18 16.37
N TYR A 60 29.60 6.60 15.22
CA TYR A 60 29.61 5.81 13.98
C TYR A 60 31.00 5.46 13.45
N SER A 61 32.06 6.15 13.89
CA SER A 61 33.44 5.75 13.64
C SER A 61 33.75 4.34 14.19
N GLN A 62 33.16 3.95 15.32
CA GLN A 62 33.32 2.58 15.85
C GLN A 62 32.55 1.55 15.01
N LEU A 63 31.39 1.93 14.46
CA LEU A 63 30.68 1.09 13.50
C LEU A 63 31.52 0.86 12.24
N ALA A 64 32.17 1.90 11.70
CA ALA A 64 33.05 1.77 10.54
C ALA A 64 34.23 0.82 10.80
N VAL A 65 34.83 0.86 12.00
CA VAL A 65 35.87 -0.09 12.42
C VAL A 65 35.34 -1.53 12.47
N HIS A 66 34.14 -1.72 13.02
CA HIS A 66 33.47 -3.02 13.07
C HIS A 66 33.18 -3.56 11.67
N LEU A 67 32.57 -2.75 10.79
CA LEU A 67 32.29 -3.12 9.40
C LEU A 67 33.57 -3.46 8.64
N LYS A 68 34.65 -2.67 8.80
CA LYS A 68 35.96 -2.97 8.18
C LYS A 68 36.47 -4.34 8.59
N LYS A 69 36.37 -4.68 9.88
CA LYS A 69 36.81 -5.98 10.42
C LYS A 69 35.98 -7.12 9.87
N VAL A 70 34.65 -7.01 9.89
CA VAL A 70 33.74 -8.11 9.48
C VAL A 70 33.73 -8.32 7.97
N LEU A 71 33.75 -7.25 7.18
CA LEU A 71 33.71 -7.32 5.72
C LEU A 71 35.07 -7.64 5.09
N GLY A 72 36.16 -7.51 5.87
CA GLY A 72 37.53 -7.71 5.38
C GLY A 72 37.91 -6.75 4.25
N ARG A 73 37.36 -5.53 4.27
CA ARG A 73 37.63 -4.47 3.27
C ARG A 73 37.57 -3.08 3.93
N PRO A 74 38.26 -2.07 3.38
CA PRO A 74 38.25 -0.72 3.96
C PRO A 74 36.83 -0.13 4.03
N VAL A 75 36.58 0.72 5.02
CA VAL A 75 35.34 1.49 5.16
C VAL A 75 35.72 2.95 5.31
N THR A 76 35.20 3.82 4.45
CA THR A 76 35.35 5.28 4.54
C THR A 76 34.04 5.87 5.08
N ILE A 77 34.16 6.89 5.93
CA ILE A 77 33.01 7.53 6.57
C ILE A 77 32.98 9.02 6.25
N THR A 78 31.80 9.52 5.89
CA THR A 78 31.52 10.95 5.65
C THR A 78 30.35 11.36 6.52
N PHE A 79 30.50 12.44 7.27
CA PHE A 79 29.43 13.01 8.11
C PHE A 79 28.95 14.30 7.47
N GLU A 80 27.65 14.39 7.22
CA GLU A 80 27.02 15.60 6.66
C GLU A 80 25.54 15.66 7.06
N GLU A 81 25.00 16.86 7.15
CA GLU A 81 23.60 17.09 7.54
C GLU A 81 22.60 16.82 6.40
N SER A 82 23.07 16.89 5.14
CA SER A 82 22.26 16.59 3.97
C SER A 82 22.98 15.63 3.03
N LEU A 83 22.21 14.81 2.30
CA LEU A 83 22.79 13.89 1.33
C LEU A 83 23.44 14.66 0.17
N ALA A 84 22.92 15.84 -0.14
CA ALA A 84 23.45 16.75 -1.14
C ALA A 84 24.93 17.05 -0.92
N LEU A 85 25.26 17.58 0.26
CA LEU A 85 26.63 17.92 0.65
C LEU A 85 27.49 16.66 0.78
N ALA A 86 26.93 15.59 1.35
CA ALA A 86 27.63 14.33 1.50
C ALA A 86 28.14 13.78 0.15
N LEU A 87 27.31 13.85 -0.90
CA LEU A 87 27.65 13.36 -2.23
C LEU A 87 28.73 14.19 -2.92
N GLU A 88 28.92 15.45 -2.55
CA GLU A 88 30.00 16.31 -3.07
C GLU A 88 31.37 15.92 -2.49
N LEU A 89 31.39 15.36 -1.27
CA LEU A 89 32.61 14.98 -0.56
C LEU A 89 33.04 13.53 -0.79
N VAL A 90 32.14 12.67 -1.26
CA VAL A 90 32.42 11.25 -1.46
C VAL A 90 32.94 11.00 -2.88
N SER A 91 34.13 10.40 -2.99
CA SER A 91 34.71 9.99 -4.28
C SER A 91 34.06 8.70 -4.82
N GLY A 92 32.87 8.83 -5.41
CA GLY A 92 32.11 7.73 -6.05
C GLY A 92 30.77 7.44 -5.38
N PRO A 93 29.99 6.46 -5.88
CA PRO A 93 28.65 6.18 -5.37
C PRO A 93 28.72 5.66 -3.92
N PRO A 94 27.98 6.24 -2.96
CA PRO A 94 27.96 5.74 -1.59
C PRO A 94 27.36 4.34 -1.56
N HIS A 95 27.86 3.48 -0.68
CA HIS A 95 27.32 2.13 -0.50
C HIS A 95 26.23 2.12 0.57
N LEU A 96 26.49 2.81 1.68
CA LEU A 96 25.62 2.87 2.83
C LEU A 96 25.33 4.31 3.23
N ILE A 97 24.11 4.53 3.69
CA ILE A 97 23.67 5.81 4.28
C ILE A 97 23.02 5.47 5.63
N VAL A 98 23.47 6.09 6.70
CA VAL A 98 22.83 6.00 8.02
C VAL A 98 22.24 7.34 8.36
N GLY A 99 20.96 7.38 8.67
CA GLY A 99 20.30 8.62 9.02
C GLY A 99 18.83 8.41 9.35
N LYS A 100 18.16 9.52 9.63
CA LYS A 100 16.71 9.54 9.85
C LYS A 100 15.96 9.07 8.59
N ASP A 101 15.04 8.13 8.73
CA ASP A 101 14.38 7.46 7.59
C ASP A 101 13.71 8.45 6.64
N SER A 102 12.96 9.42 7.18
CA SER A 102 12.27 10.43 6.39
C SER A 102 13.23 11.31 5.58
N VAL A 103 14.29 11.81 6.21
CA VAL A 103 15.28 12.70 5.61
C VAL A 103 16.06 11.99 4.52
N VAL A 104 16.58 10.78 4.79
CA VAL A 104 17.32 10.00 3.81
C VAL A 104 16.46 9.70 2.58
N ARG A 105 15.20 9.30 2.77
CA ARG A 105 14.28 9.01 1.65
C ARG A 105 13.93 10.27 0.86
N PHE A 106 13.69 11.38 1.54
CA PHE A 106 13.37 12.65 0.92
C PHE A 106 14.52 13.15 0.03
N ASP A 107 15.73 13.17 0.58
CA ASP A 107 16.92 13.60 -0.15
C ASP A 107 17.29 12.64 -1.28
N ALA A 108 17.21 11.33 -1.05
CA ALA A 108 17.50 10.32 -2.06
C ALA A 108 16.55 10.45 -3.27
N ARG A 109 15.26 10.72 -3.03
CA ARG A 109 14.29 11.01 -4.10
C ARG A 109 14.67 12.25 -4.89
N LYS A 110 15.05 13.35 -4.23
CA LYS A 110 15.50 14.59 -4.89
C LYS A 110 16.74 14.37 -5.77
N ARG A 111 17.59 13.42 -5.40
CA ARG A 111 18.84 13.10 -6.11
C ARG A 111 18.73 11.92 -7.07
N ASN A 112 17.53 11.33 -7.24
CA ASN A 112 17.33 10.10 -8.01
C ASN A 112 18.29 8.97 -7.60
N LEU A 113 18.62 8.87 -6.30
CA LEU A 113 19.46 7.81 -5.75
C LEU A 113 18.56 6.71 -5.18
N PRO A 114 18.53 5.50 -5.76
CA PRO A 114 17.78 4.41 -5.17
C PRO A 114 18.40 4.00 -3.83
N VAL A 115 17.55 3.95 -2.79
CA VAL A 115 17.93 3.54 -1.44
C VAL A 115 16.95 2.50 -0.93
N ARG A 116 17.49 1.50 -0.24
CA ARG A 116 16.73 0.40 0.36
C ARG A 116 17.16 0.21 1.81
N PRO A 117 16.23 0.23 2.78
CA PRO A 117 16.60 0.14 4.18
C PRO A 117 17.03 -1.30 4.52
N LEU A 118 18.07 -1.45 5.33
CA LEU A 118 18.66 -2.73 5.75
C LEU A 118 18.29 -3.09 7.19
N ALA A 119 18.39 -2.12 8.10
CA ALA A 119 18.19 -2.32 9.53
C ALA A 119 17.83 -1.00 10.22
N ALA A 120 17.11 -1.08 11.34
CA ALA A 120 16.83 0.06 12.20
C ALA A 120 17.75 0.06 13.42
N LEU A 121 18.28 1.21 13.81
CA LEU A 121 19.05 1.35 15.04
C LEU A 121 18.09 1.56 16.21
N THR A 122 18.22 0.73 17.24
CA THR A 122 17.46 0.93 18.49
C THR A 122 18.05 2.06 19.32
N ASP A 123 17.20 2.81 20.03
CA ASP A 123 17.63 3.74 21.07
C ASP A 123 18.00 3.00 22.37
N ARG A 124 18.25 3.75 23.46
CA ARG A 124 18.58 3.18 24.78
C ARG A 124 17.42 2.42 25.44
N ALA A 125 16.18 2.69 25.04
CA ALA A 125 14.99 1.98 25.52
C ALA A 125 14.71 0.70 24.70
N GLY A 126 15.26 0.61 23.49
CA GLY A 126 15.00 -0.46 22.51
C GLY A 126 14.01 -0.07 21.42
N ALA A 127 13.56 1.19 21.37
CA ALA A 127 12.65 1.68 20.34
C ALA A 127 13.41 1.99 19.03
N THR A 128 12.73 1.83 17.90
CA THR A 128 13.25 2.15 16.55
C THR A 128 12.50 3.33 15.91
N GLU A 129 11.64 3.96 16.70
CA GLU A 129 10.71 4.99 16.26
C GLU A 129 10.95 6.25 17.09
N LEU A 130 10.46 7.37 16.56
CA LEU A 130 10.59 8.72 17.08
C LEU A 130 9.21 9.39 17.00
N LYS A 131 8.89 10.27 17.94
CA LYS A 131 7.70 11.13 17.89
C LYS A 131 8.07 12.60 17.77
N GLY A 132 7.18 13.37 17.16
CA GLY A 132 7.15 14.80 17.33
C GLY A 132 6.42 15.14 18.63
N VAL A 133 6.85 16.17 19.34
CA VAL A 133 6.17 16.70 20.51
C VAL A 133 5.76 18.15 20.27
N PHE A 134 4.48 18.44 20.52
CA PHE A 134 3.95 19.78 20.51
C PHE A 134 4.35 20.46 21.82
N LEU A 135 5.28 21.41 21.74
CA LEU A 135 5.68 22.27 22.83
C LEU A 135 4.82 23.52 22.86
N VAL A 136 4.43 23.93 24.06
CA VAL A 136 3.87 25.26 24.34
C VAL A 136 4.65 25.89 25.48
N ARG A 137 4.64 27.23 25.58
CA ARG A 137 5.18 27.92 26.76
C ARG A 137 4.50 27.41 28.02
N GLN A 138 5.25 27.35 29.12
CA GLN A 138 4.76 26.88 30.42
C GLN A 138 3.52 27.68 30.88
N THR A 139 3.46 28.96 30.52
CA THR A 139 2.35 29.88 30.80
C THR A 139 1.12 29.70 29.89
N SER A 140 1.18 28.84 28.86
CA SER A 140 0.06 28.59 27.96
C SER A 140 -1.10 27.90 28.68
N THR A 141 -2.33 28.32 28.39
CA THR A 141 -3.56 27.72 28.94
C THR A 141 -4.08 26.53 28.12
N ALA A 142 -3.49 26.25 26.95
CA ALA A 142 -3.92 25.17 26.06
C ALA A 142 -3.79 23.79 26.72
N LYS A 143 -4.83 22.96 26.66
CA LYS A 143 -4.87 21.60 27.23
C LYS A 143 -4.88 20.51 26.17
N SER A 144 -5.23 20.87 24.93
CA SER A 144 -5.33 19.98 23.78
C SER A 144 -4.91 20.69 22.50
N LEU A 145 -4.70 19.93 21.41
CA LEU A 145 -4.40 20.49 20.09
C LEU A 145 -5.55 21.34 19.51
N ALA A 146 -6.79 21.08 19.93
CA ALA A 146 -7.95 21.88 19.53
C ALA A 146 -7.89 23.31 20.11
N ASP A 147 -7.27 23.48 21.28
CA ASP A 147 -7.09 24.79 21.93
C ASP A 147 -6.08 25.70 21.20
N LEU A 148 -5.39 25.18 20.18
CA LEU A 148 -4.46 25.94 19.32
C LEU A 148 -5.16 26.59 18.12
N ALA A 149 -6.50 26.58 18.05
CA ALA A 149 -7.25 27.24 16.97
C ALA A 149 -6.86 28.72 16.84
N GLY A 150 -6.57 29.15 15.61
CA GLY A 150 -6.14 30.53 15.31
C GLY A 150 -4.71 30.90 15.77
N LYS A 151 -4.01 30.00 16.47
CA LYS A 151 -2.63 30.18 16.93
C LYS A 151 -1.60 29.84 15.85
N ILE A 152 -0.37 30.34 16.00
CA ILE A 152 0.75 30.01 15.10
C ILE A 152 1.52 28.82 15.66
N ILE A 153 1.64 27.76 14.87
CA ILE A 153 2.42 26.57 15.18
C ILE A 153 3.65 26.53 14.27
N ALA A 154 4.83 26.52 14.88
CA ALA A 154 6.10 26.31 14.20
C ALA A 154 6.35 24.80 14.01
N LEU A 155 6.41 24.34 12.76
CA LEU A 155 6.83 22.98 12.43
C LEU A 155 8.30 22.95 12.05
N GLY A 156 8.91 21.78 12.23
CA GLY A 156 10.25 21.51 11.72
C GLY A 156 10.32 21.42 10.19
N PRO A 157 11.49 21.03 9.67
CA PRO A 157 11.75 20.88 8.24
C PRO A 157 10.73 20.01 7.52
N VAL A 158 10.49 20.27 6.25
CA VAL A 158 9.47 19.54 5.45
C VAL A 158 9.81 18.07 5.24
N GLU A 159 11.08 17.73 5.35
CA GLU A 159 11.66 16.38 5.28
C GLU A 159 11.56 15.59 6.59
N ASP A 160 11.19 16.24 7.69
CA ASP A 160 11.04 15.62 9.01
C ASP A 160 9.62 15.10 9.20
N GLU A 161 9.43 13.78 9.10
CA GLU A 161 8.10 13.20 9.15
C GLU A 161 7.40 13.41 10.49
N GLU A 162 8.10 13.33 11.62
CA GLU A 162 7.53 13.47 12.97
C GLU A 162 7.18 14.93 13.31
N THR A 163 7.95 15.90 12.84
CA THR A 163 7.71 17.32 13.15
C THR A 163 6.85 18.01 12.11
N HIS A 164 6.67 17.40 10.94
CA HIS A 164 5.94 17.97 9.81
C HIS A 164 4.71 17.13 9.42
N GLY A 165 4.91 15.98 8.78
CA GLY A 165 3.82 15.16 8.24
C GLY A 165 2.89 14.60 9.32
N ALA A 166 3.46 13.97 10.35
CA ALA A 166 2.74 13.44 11.51
C ALA A 166 2.10 14.55 12.35
N ALA A 167 2.75 15.71 12.42
CA ALA A 167 2.20 16.89 13.11
C ALA A 167 0.94 17.42 12.40
N GLN A 168 0.98 17.55 11.07
CA GLN A 168 -0.18 17.95 10.28
C GLN A 168 -1.34 16.95 10.42
N ARG A 169 -1.05 15.64 10.43
CA ARG A 169 -2.07 14.61 10.68
C ARG A 169 -2.67 14.71 12.09
N ALA A 170 -1.86 14.94 13.11
CA ALA A 170 -2.34 15.13 14.48
C ALA A 170 -3.24 16.36 14.61
N LEU A 171 -2.87 17.48 13.96
CA LEU A 171 -3.70 18.69 13.93
C LEU A 171 -5.02 18.47 13.19
N ALA A 172 -4.99 17.77 12.05
CA ALA A 172 -6.19 17.44 11.29
C ALA A 172 -7.13 16.50 12.07
N ALA A 173 -6.59 15.48 12.74
CA ALA A 173 -7.35 14.57 13.59
C ALA A 173 -8.01 15.29 14.77
N ALA A 174 -7.33 16.29 15.32
CA ALA A 174 -7.85 17.16 16.38
C ALA A 174 -8.82 18.25 15.87
N LYS A 175 -9.06 18.35 14.56
CA LYS A 175 -9.83 19.43 13.91
C LYS A 175 -9.34 20.83 14.30
N SER A 176 -8.03 20.97 14.45
CA SER A 176 -7.41 22.24 14.85
C SER A 176 -7.36 23.20 13.65
N GLU A 177 -7.90 24.41 13.80
CA GLU A 177 -7.83 25.51 12.81
C GLU A 177 -6.58 26.38 13.03
N ALA A 178 -5.47 25.78 13.47
CA ALA A 178 -4.23 26.49 13.72
C ALA A 178 -3.53 26.91 12.42
N LYS A 179 -2.79 28.03 12.46
CA LYS A 179 -1.92 28.47 11.37
C LYS A 179 -0.56 27.80 11.50
N VAL A 180 -0.03 27.28 10.41
CA VAL A 180 1.20 26.48 10.41
C VAL A 180 2.31 27.21 9.66
N LYS A 181 3.52 27.28 10.25
CA LYS A 181 4.72 27.84 9.63
C LYS A 181 5.87 26.83 9.73
N SER A 182 6.50 26.52 8.60
CA SER A 182 7.60 25.55 8.52
C SER A 182 8.94 26.24 8.66
N PHE A 183 9.88 25.61 9.36
CA PHE A 183 11.22 26.13 9.57
C PHE A 183 12.28 25.16 9.02
N GLY A 184 13.44 25.69 8.61
CA GLY A 184 14.45 24.95 7.85
C GLY A 184 15.45 24.14 8.67
N SER A 185 15.43 24.21 10.01
CA SER A 185 16.32 23.44 10.88
C SER A 185 15.54 22.80 12.03
N MET A 186 16.11 21.75 12.63
CA MET A 186 15.45 20.99 13.70
C MET A 186 15.16 21.80 14.96
N ASP A 187 15.97 22.82 15.25
CA ASP A 187 15.88 23.67 16.44
C ASP A 187 15.13 24.99 16.20
N ALA A 188 15.02 25.45 14.95
CA ALA A 188 14.38 26.73 14.62
C ALA A 188 12.92 26.80 15.07
N ALA A 189 12.18 25.70 15.04
CA ALA A 189 10.81 25.68 15.54
C ALA A 189 10.74 25.96 17.05
N ALA A 190 11.63 25.38 17.85
CA ALA A 190 11.70 25.63 19.28
C ALA A 190 12.16 27.05 19.60
N LEU A 191 13.13 27.59 18.85
CA LEU A 191 13.57 28.97 19.00
C LEU A 191 12.44 29.96 18.69
N ALA A 192 11.67 29.73 17.62
CA ALA A 192 10.50 30.54 17.30
C ALA A 192 9.45 30.56 18.43
N LEU A 193 9.30 29.46 19.17
CA LEU A 193 8.44 29.42 20.37
C LEU A 193 9.01 30.23 21.53
N ALA A 194 10.33 30.13 21.76
CA ALA A 194 11.04 30.84 22.81
C ALA A 194 11.02 32.36 22.59
N ASP A 195 11.25 32.79 21.35
CA ASP A 195 11.29 34.20 20.93
C ASP A 195 9.90 34.83 20.80
N GLY A 196 8.83 34.03 20.97
CA GLY A 196 7.46 34.51 20.89
C GLY A 196 6.91 34.65 19.47
N GLU A 197 7.65 34.22 18.45
CA GLU A 197 7.19 34.18 17.05
C GLU A 197 6.12 33.12 16.78
N ALA A 198 6.03 32.11 17.64
CA ALA A 198 5.01 31.07 17.61
C ALA A 198 4.36 30.87 18.98
N ASP A 199 3.12 30.37 18.99
CA ASP A 199 2.38 29.98 20.19
C ASP A 199 2.68 28.54 20.61
N ALA A 200 3.02 27.69 19.64
CA ALA A 200 3.45 26.32 19.83
C ALA A 200 4.55 25.95 18.82
N ALA A 201 5.35 24.94 19.14
CA ALA A 201 6.35 24.37 18.24
C ALA A 201 6.25 22.86 18.22
N VAL A 202 6.62 22.23 17.11
CA VAL A 202 6.77 20.77 17.02
C VAL A 202 8.23 20.44 16.78
N VAL A 203 8.80 19.67 17.70
CA VAL A 203 10.19 19.20 17.64
C VAL A 203 10.25 17.69 17.89
N SER A 204 11.35 17.05 17.48
CA SER A 204 11.62 15.65 17.80
C SER A 204 11.66 15.45 19.32
N ASP A 205 11.12 14.35 19.84
CA ASP A 205 10.99 14.09 21.28
C ASP A 205 12.31 14.07 22.06
N PHE A 206 13.44 13.77 21.40
CA PHE A 206 14.78 13.83 21.98
C PHE A 206 15.33 15.26 22.12
N LEU A 207 14.74 16.24 21.43
CA LEU A 207 15.30 17.57 21.27
C LEU A 207 15.11 18.50 22.49
N PRO A 208 13.95 18.53 23.19
CA PRO A 208 13.76 19.41 24.35
C PRO A 208 14.88 19.33 25.41
N PRO A 209 15.28 18.14 25.92
CA PRO A 209 16.36 18.07 26.91
C PRO A 209 17.72 18.51 26.36
N LEU A 210 17.97 18.35 25.05
CA LEU A 210 19.19 18.82 24.41
C LEU A 210 19.22 20.35 24.33
N LEU A 211 18.12 20.98 23.96
CA LEU A 211 18.03 22.44 23.87
C LEU A 211 18.15 23.11 25.23
N GLU A 212 17.54 22.53 26.28
CA GLU A 212 17.72 23.00 27.66
C GLU A 212 19.19 22.87 28.10
N GLY A 213 19.83 21.73 27.83
CA GLY A 213 21.22 21.51 28.20
C GLY A 213 22.22 22.39 27.44
N CYS A 214 21.87 22.88 26.24
CA CYS A 214 22.67 23.81 25.45
C CYS A 214 22.34 25.29 25.73
N GLY A 215 21.38 25.59 26.61
CA GLY A 215 20.94 26.96 26.90
C GLY A 215 20.16 27.64 25.77
N LYS A 216 19.69 26.88 24.77
CA LYS A 216 18.81 27.39 23.69
C LYS A 216 17.34 27.47 24.12
N LEU A 217 16.98 26.73 25.16
CA LEU A 217 15.70 26.84 25.85
C LEU A 217 15.94 26.98 27.35
N ASP A 218 15.25 27.91 27.99
CA ASP A 218 15.30 28.04 29.45
C ASP A 218 14.63 26.83 30.10
N LYS A 219 15.27 26.27 31.13
CA LYS A 219 14.77 25.07 31.83
C LYS A 219 13.36 25.31 32.39
N GLY A 220 12.40 24.49 31.98
CA GLY A 220 11.00 24.60 32.43
C GLY A 220 10.21 25.77 31.81
N SER A 221 10.75 26.43 30.79
CA SER A 221 10.04 27.49 30.02
C SER A 221 8.95 26.94 29.11
N VAL A 222 9.00 25.65 28.78
CA VAL A 222 8.06 24.95 27.89
C VAL A 222 7.54 23.67 28.52
N ARG A 223 6.38 23.21 28.03
CA ARG A 223 5.81 21.89 28.34
C ARG A 223 5.28 21.21 27.09
N VAL A 224 5.27 19.88 27.12
CA VAL A 224 4.63 19.06 26.09
C VAL A 224 3.11 19.13 26.25
N LEU A 225 2.42 19.52 25.18
CA LEU A 225 0.96 19.54 25.07
C LEU A 225 0.41 18.21 24.56
N ALA A 226 1.06 17.66 23.54
CA ALA A 226 0.69 16.43 22.85
C ALA A 226 1.90 15.84 22.11
N ALA A 227 1.79 14.59 21.68
CA ALA A 227 2.77 13.94 20.82
C ALA A 227 2.10 13.46 19.53
N THR A 228 2.87 13.35 18.45
CA THR A 228 2.41 12.73 17.21
C THR A 228 2.39 11.21 17.33
N ASP A 229 1.82 10.55 16.33
CA ASP A 229 2.10 9.13 16.08
C ASP A 229 3.61 8.91 15.90
N ALA A 230 4.07 7.73 16.31
CA ALA A 230 5.47 7.34 16.18
C ALA A 230 5.79 7.03 14.71
N VAL A 231 6.98 7.42 14.27
CA VAL A 231 7.47 7.22 12.91
C VAL A 231 8.87 6.60 12.93
N PRO A 232 9.31 5.89 11.89
CA PRO A 232 10.64 5.31 11.86
C PRO A 232 11.75 6.35 12.07
N PHE A 233 12.72 6.04 12.93
CA PHE A 233 13.82 6.96 13.25
C PHE A 233 15.09 6.67 12.43
N SER A 234 16.18 6.28 13.07
CA SER A 234 17.48 6.09 12.42
C SER A 234 17.59 4.70 11.80
N ARG A 235 17.90 4.64 10.50
CA ARG A 235 18.05 3.39 9.72
C ARG A 235 19.35 3.40 8.93
N VAL A 236 19.83 2.21 8.62
CA VAL A 236 20.88 2.00 7.62
C VAL A 236 20.22 1.70 6.29
N PHE A 237 20.61 2.39 5.23
CA PHE A 237 20.18 2.17 3.86
C PHE A 237 21.37 1.69 3.04
N ALA A 238 21.10 0.80 2.09
CA ALA A 238 22.01 0.48 0.99
C ALA A 238 21.55 1.15 -0.30
N THR A 239 22.50 1.40 -1.19
CA THR A 239 22.28 1.89 -2.55
C THR A 239 22.48 0.76 -3.57
N ASP A 240 22.34 1.07 -4.85
CA ASP A 240 22.67 0.15 -5.95
C ASP A 240 24.16 -0.19 -6.07
N ALA A 241 25.04 0.51 -5.34
CA ALA A 241 26.45 0.12 -5.23
C ALA A 241 26.67 -1.14 -4.37
N VAL A 242 25.62 -1.65 -3.70
CA VAL A 242 25.66 -2.84 -2.86
C VAL A 242 24.91 -3.98 -3.53
N ASP A 243 25.66 -4.94 -4.07
CA ASP A 243 25.10 -6.19 -4.59
C ASP A 243 24.53 -7.10 -3.48
N ALA A 244 23.78 -8.13 -3.87
CA ALA A 244 23.09 -9.03 -2.93
C ALA A 244 24.04 -9.79 -1.98
N ALA A 245 25.26 -10.11 -2.42
CA ALA A 245 26.23 -10.82 -1.60
C ALA A 245 26.82 -9.89 -0.54
N LEU A 246 27.21 -8.68 -0.92
CA LEU A 246 27.71 -7.65 -0.03
C LEU A 246 26.62 -7.17 0.93
N GLU A 247 25.39 -7.04 0.47
CA GLU A 247 24.22 -6.71 1.29
C GLU A 247 24.06 -7.71 2.44
N LYS A 248 24.08 -9.00 2.13
CA LYS A 248 23.97 -10.05 3.14
C LYS A 248 25.10 -9.93 4.17
N GLN A 249 26.34 -9.72 3.72
CA GLN A 249 27.47 -9.54 4.62
C GLN A 249 27.32 -8.30 5.51
N ILE A 250 26.82 -7.19 4.96
CA ILE A 250 26.55 -5.96 5.72
C ILE A 250 25.42 -6.19 6.73
N ALA A 251 24.31 -6.81 6.34
CA ALA A 251 23.21 -7.13 7.23
C ALA A 251 23.66 -8.03 8.40
N ASP A 252 24.44 -9.08 8.10
CA ASP A 252 25.03 -9.97 9.11
C ASP A 252 25.98 -9.19 10.05
N ALA A 253 26.78 -8.27 9.51
CA ALA A 253 27.68 -7.42 10.30
C ALA A 253 26.93 -6.44 11.20
N LEU A 254 25.85 -5.82 10.71
CA LEU A 254 24.98 -4.93 11.48
C LEU A 254 24.29 -5.70 12.62
N ALA A 255 23.75 -6.89 12.34
CA ALA A 255 23.12 -7.74 13.35
C ALA A 255 24.11 -8.16 14.45
N ALA A 256 25.38 -8.37 14.11
CA ALA A 256 26.43 -8.73 15.07
C ALA A 256 26.77 -7.61 16.08
N VAL A 257 26.35 -6.37 15.84
CA VAL A 257 26.52 -5.25 16.79
C VAL A 257 25.87 -5.56 18.14
N SER A 258 24.73 -6.27 18.14
CA SER A 258 24.02 -6.73 19.35
C SER A 258 24.88 -7.54 20.32
N LYS A 259 25.97 -8.15 19.84
CA LYS A 259 26.88 -8.99 20.62
C LYS A 259 28.04 -8.22 21.25
N SER A 260 28.17 -6.92 20.99
CA SER A 260 29.29 -6.09 21.44
C SER A 260 28.82 -4.98 22.37
N PRO A 261 29.00 -5.13 23.71
CA PRO A 261 28.63 -4.08 24.67
C PRO A 261 29.29 -2.72 24.38
N ALA A 262 30.54 -2.74 23.90
CA ALA A 262 31.26 -1.52 23.53
C ALA A 262 30.60 -0.80 22.34
N LEU A 263 30.17 -1.54 21.31
CA LEU A 263 29.48 -0.94 20.16
C LEU A 263 28.07 -0.46 20.53
N LEU A 264 27.35 -1.20 21.38
CA LEU A 264 26.05 -0.78 21.91
C LEU A 264 26.16 0.55 22.67
N ALA A 265 27.15 0.67 23.56
CA ALA A 265 27.44 1.91 24.27
C ALA A 265 27.83 3.04 23.31
N ALA A 266 28.67 2.76 22.31
CA ALA A 266 29.11 3.75 21.33
C ALA A 266 27.98 4.28 20.45
N LEU A 267 26.97 3.46 20.14
CA LEU A 267 25.81 3.82 19.31
C LEU A 267 24.60 4.27 20.14
N GLU A 268 24.74 4.39 21.46
CA GLU A 268 23.65 4.73 22.38
C GLU A 268 22.42 3.83 22.19
N SER A 269 22.65 2.53 22.06
CA SER A 269 21.67 1.58 21.57
C SER A 269 21.51 0.39 22.52
N LYS A 270 20.28 -0.02 22.80
CA LYS A 270 20.00 -1.19 23.65
C LYS A 270 20.35 -2.51 22.98
N ALA A 271 20.03 -2.64 21.70
CA ALA A 271 20.16 -3.89 20.95
C ALA A 271 20.95 -3.73 19.63
N GLY A 272 21.44 -2.53 19.33
CA GLY A 272 22.13 -2.24 18.08
C GLY A 272 21.14 -2.16 16.93
N PHE A 273 21.53 -2.73 15.79
CA PHE A 273 20.70 -2.77 14.60
C PHE A 273 19.79 -3.99 14.61
N VAL A 274 18.49 -3.76 14.56
CA VAL A 274 17.47 -4.81 14.43
C VAL A 274 17.04 -4.92 12.98
N SER A 275 16.77 -6.15 12.53
CA SER A 275 16.17 -6.37 11.22
C SER A 275 14.86 -5.57 11.16
N LEU A 276 14.68 -4.87 10.05
CA LEU A 276 13.40 -4.21 9.80
C LEU A 276 12.35 -5.30 9.82
N ARG A 277 11.30 -5.11 10.62
CA ARG A 277 10.04 -5.78 10.28
C ARG A 277 9.80 -5.40 8.82
N PRO A 278 9.59 -6.36 7.89
CA PRO A 278 9.14 -6.01 6.56
C PRO A 278 7.99 -5.04 6.76
N GLU A 279 8.06 -3.85 6.17
CA GLU A 279 6.88 -2.99 6.11
C GLU A 279 5.75 -3.91 5.66
N PRO A 280 4.65 -4.01 6.42
CA PRO A 280 3.61 -4.99 6.13
C PRO A 280 3.22 -4.79 4.68
N VAL A 281 3.54 -5.77 3.84
CA VAL A 281 3.25 -5.69 2.42
C VAL A 281 1.74 -5.63 2.35
N MET A 282 1.23 -4.55 1.75
CA MET A 282 -0.19 -4.39 1.57
C MET A 282 -0.74 -5.62 0.84
N GLU A 283 -1.63 -6.35 1.51
CA GLU A 283 -2.30 -7.51 0.95
C GLU A 283 -3.62 -7.09 0.30
N TRP A 284 -4.04 -7.82 -0.73
CA TRP A 284 -5.29 -7.59 -1.44
C TRP A 284 -6.31 -8.65 -1.05
N ALA A 285 -6.60 -8.66 0.25
CA ALA A 285 -7.37 -9.69 0.92
C ALA A 285 -8.90 -9.51 0.83
N ASP A 286 -9.39 -8.47 0.15
CA ASP A 286 -10.81 -8.12 0.09
C ASP A 286 -11.16 -7.55 -1.30
N TRP A 287 -12.46 -7.42 -1.59
CA TRP A 287 -13.00 -6.74 -2.77
C TRP A 287 -12.34 -5.38 -2.98
N ARG A 288 -11.72 -5.15 -4.14
CA ARG A 288 -10.96 -3.91 -4.45
C ARG A 288 -9.86 -3.58 -3.42
N GLY A 289 -9.32 -4.58 -2.74
CA GLY A 289 -8.19 -4.42 -1.82
C GLY A 289 -8.56 -3.76 -0.49
N PRO A 290 -7.56 -3.25 0.24
CA PRO A 290 -7.75 -2.71 1.58
C PRO A 290 -8.82 -1.61 1.66
N GLY A 291 -9.77 -1.80 2.57
CA GLY A 291 -10.89 -0.88 2.77
C GLY A 291 -11.82 -0.75 1.56
N ARG A 292 -11.75 -1.66 0.58
CA ARG A 292 -12.55 -1.68 -0.65
C ARG A 292 -12.41 -0.44 -1.54
N LYS A 293 -11.26 0.23 -1.46
CA LYS A 293 -11.02 1.53 -2.11
C LYS A 293 -10.57 1.43 -3.56
N GLY A 294 -10.05 0.29 -4.00
CA GLY A 294 -9.41 0.16 -5.31
C GLY A 294 -8.19 1.08 -5.43
N PHE A 295 -7.37 1.15 -4.37
CA PHE A 295 -6.21 2.03 -4.28
C PHE A 295 -4.96 1.24 -3.86
N VAL A 296 -3.83 1.52 -4.50
CA VAL A 296 -2.49 1.05 -4.09
C VAL A 296 -1.61 2.24 -3.72
N PRO A 297 -0.73 2.13 -2.70
CA PRO A 297 0.18 3.20 -2.31
C PRO A 297 1.14 3.63 -3.41
N GLN A 298 1.40 2.75 -4.37
CA GLN A 298 2.31 3.01 -5.47
C GLN A 298 1.91 2.18 -6.70
N LEU A 299 1.79 2.87 -7.84
CA LEU A 299 1.85 2.26 -9.16
C LEU A 299 3.23 2.54 -9.76
N PRO A 300 3.74 1.71 -10.69
CA PRO A 300 5.05 1.94 -11.29
C PRO A 300 5.05 3.20 -12.14
N ARG A 301 6.24 3.73 -12.42
CA ARG A 301 6.40 4.89 -13.31
C ARG A 301 6.02 4.60 -14.76
N ARG A 302 6.17 3.36 -15.20
CA ARG A 302 5.72 2.82 -16.49
C ARG A 302 5.47 1.33 -16.34
N LEU A 303 4.58 0.78 -17.16
CA LEU A 303 4.49 -0.68 -17.27
C LEU A 303 5.70 -1.17 -18.07
N LEU A 304 6.15 -2.40 -17.80
CA LEU A 304 7.17 -3.05 -18.63
C LEU A 304 6.65 -3.24 -20.05
N VAL A 305 7.50 -2.99 -21.06
CA VAL A 305 7.16 -3.18 -22.48
C VAL A 305 6.71 -4.62 -22.75
N GLN A 306 7.31 -5.58 -22.04
CA GLN A 306 6.86 -6.96 -22.03
C GLN A 306 6.45 -7.37 -20.60
N PRO A 307 5.34 -8.11 -20.44
CA PRO A 307 4.89 -8.55 -19.12
C PRO A 307 5.94 -9.49 -18.52
N LYS A 308 6.57 -9.10 -17.41
CA LYS A 308 7.43 -10.01 -16.66
C LYS A 308 6.56 -11.00 -15.88
N ARG A 309 6.21 -12.11 -16.53
CA ARG A 309 5.47 -13.22 -15.94
C ARG A 309 6.35 -13.93 -14.92
N LEU A 310 5.90 -13.95 -13.66
CA LEU A 310 6.58 -14.65 -12.58
C LEU A 310 6.14 -16.12 -12.53
N TRP A 311 4.85 -16.37 -12.72
CA TRP A 311 4.26 -17.69 -12.88
C TRP A 311 2.84 -17.58 -13.46
N SER A 312 2.29 -18.70 -13.92
CA SER A 312 0.87 -18.84 -14.25
C SER A 312 0.28 -20.13 -13.72
N ALA A 313 -1.05 -20.17 -13.60
CA ALA A 313 -1.81 -21.35 -13.16
C ALA A 313 -3.07 -21.53 -14.02
N PRO A 314 -3.41 -22.76 -14.44
CA PRO A 314 -4.59 -23.02 -15.26
C PRO A 314 -5.89 -22.85 -14.46
N LEU A 315 -6.90 -22.29 -15.11
CA LEU A 315 -8.28 -22.16 -14.63
C LEU A 315 -9.25 -22.84 -15.62
N THR A 316 -10.50 -23.05 -15.22
CA THR A 316 -11.45 -23.86 -16.01
C THR A 316 -12.76 -23.17 -16.38
N GLY A 317 -13.10 -22.03 -15.75
CA GLY A 317 -14.40 -21.39 -15.91
C GLY A 317 -14.35 -19.87 -16.08
N PRO A 318 -15.52 -19.25 -16.37
CA PRO A 318 -15.65 -17.82 -16.61
C PRO A 318 -14.98 -16.94 -15.54
N ALA A 319 -14.40 -15.82 -15.96
CA ALA A 319 -13.69 -14.89 -15.09
C ALA A 319 -14.60 -13.79 -14.54
N MET A 320 -15.57 -14.18 -13.71
CA MET A 320 -16.51 -13.24 -13.07
C MET A 320 -15.93 -12.58 -11.81
N ALA A 321 -15.38 -13.36 -10.88
CA ALA A 321 -14.76 -12.85 -9.66
C ALA A 321 -13.23 -12.71 -9.77
N GLY A 322 -12.71 -11.60 -9.22
CA GLY A 322 -11.29 -11.36 -9.01
C GLY A 322 -10.67 -12.25 -7.91
N PRO A 323 -9.34 -12.48 -7.96
CA PRO A 323 -8.63 -13.15 -6.87
C PRO A 323 -8.53 -12.26 -5.62
N ALA A 324 -8.30 -12.89 -4.48
CA ALA A 324 -7.78 -12.25 -3.27
C ALA A 324 -6.37 -12.79 -2.98
N ALA A 325 -5.46 -11.93 -2.55
CA ALA A 325 -4.05 -12.30 -2.44
C ALA A 325 -3.40 -11.76 -1.16
N THR A 326 -2.60 -12.61 -0.53
CA THR A 326 -1.69 -12.29 0.57
C THR A 326 -0.25 -12.49 0.12
N THR A 327 0.70 -12.17 0.99
CA THR A 327 2.12 -12.49 0.77
C THR A 327 2.38 -14.00 0.60
N GLN A 328 1.48 -14.86 1.06
CA GLN A 328 1.64 -16.31 1.09
C GLN A 328 0.74 -17.04 0.09
N PHE A 329 -0.50 -16.58 -0.09
CA PHE A 329 -1.55 -17.30 -0.79
C PHE A 329 -2.30 -16.41 -1.78
N VAL A 330 -2.80 -17.01 -2.86
CA VAL A 330 -3.72 -16.38 -3.81
C VAL A 330 -4.94 -17.27 -3.92
N LEU A 331 -6.10 -16.73 -3.54
CA LEU A 331 -7.40 -17.37 -3.70
C LEU A 331 -8.07 -16.89 -4.97
N VAL A 332 -8.52 -17.83 -5.80
CA VAL A 332 -9.23 -17.52 -7.04
C VAL A 332 -10.48 -18.40 -7.15
N PRO A 333 -11.67 -17.80 -7.32
CA PRO A 333 -12.88 -18.56 -7.64
C PRO A 333 -12.81 -19.09 -9.08
N ASP A 334 -13.40 -20.24 -9.34
CA ASP A 334 -13.35 -20.91 -10.62
C ASP A 334 -14.63 -21.76 -10.78
N LYS A 335 -14.84 -22.33 -11.96
CA LYS A 335 -15.96 -23.24 -12.24
C LYS A 335 -15.43 -24.43 -13.02
N THR A 336 -15.95 -25.62 -12.78
CA THR A 336 -15.58 -26.78 -13.61
C THR A 336 -16.00 -26.54 -15.07
N ALA A 337 -15.27 -27.16 -16.01
CA ALA A 337 -15.51 -26.98 -17.44
C ALA A 337 -16.91 -27.44 -17.91
N ASP A 338 -17.56 -28.34 -17.17
CA ASP A 338 -18.95 -28.77 -17.40
C ASP A 338 -19.98 -27.83 -16.77
N ALA A 339 -19.55 -26.73 -16.15
CA ALA A 339 -20.36 -25.75 -15.42
C ALA A 339 -21.20 -26.31 -14.25
N LYS A 340 -20.92 -27.54 -13.78
CA LYS A 340 -21.73 -28.21 -12.74
C LYS A 340 -21.27 -27.98 -11.30
N ARG A 341 -20.02 -27.54 -11.10
CA ARG A 341 -19.41 -27.38 -9.78
C ARG A 341 -18.65 -26.07 -9.66
N ASP A 342 -18.83 -25.41 -8.52
CA ASP A 342 -18.00 -24.27 -8.12
C ASP A 342 -16.65 -24.78 -7.59
N LEU A 343 -15.61 -24.02 -7.87
CA LEU A 343 -14.25 -24.26 -7.39
C LEU A 343 -13.73 -22.99 -6.70
N PHE A 344 -13.01 -23.16 -5.60
CA PHE A 344 -12.15 -22.11 -5.05
C PHE A 344 -10.76 -22.69 -4.88
N ARG A 345 -9.79 -22.13 -5.60
CA ARG A 345 -8.40 -22.61 -5.60
C ARG A 345 -7.56 -21.70 -4.73
N CYS A 346 -6.72 -22.29 -3.88
CA CYS A 346 -5.67 -21.59 -3.16
C CYS A 346 -4.33 -21.98 -3.72
N LEU A 347 -3.57 -20.98 -4.17
CA LEU A 347 -2.27 -21.14 -4.79
C LEU A 347 -1.20 -20.48 -3.92
N LYS A 348 0.03 -21.01 -3.91
CA LYS A 348 1.16 -20.32 -3.30
C LYS A 348 1.48 -19.04 -4.08
N ALA A 349 1.52 -17.89 -3.40
CA ALA A 349 1.83 -16.60 -4.02
C ALA A 349 3.20 -16.57 -4.70
N THR A 350 4.16 -17.38 -4.22
CA THR A 350 5.53 -17.42 -4.74
C THR A 350 5.67 -18.10 -6.09
N ASN A 351 4.87 -19.14 -6.38
CA ASN A 351 5.06 -19.99 -7.57
C ASN A 351 3.78 -20.50 -8.24
N GLY A 352 2.60 -20.09 -7.78
CA GLY A 352 1.32 -20.47 -8.39
C GLY A 352 0.89 -21.92 -8.19
N LYS A 353 1.64 -22.73 -7.41
CA LYS A 353 1.26 -24.12 -7.15
C LYS A 353 0.03 -24.18 -6.26
N GLU A 354 -0.96 -24.98 -6.66
CA GLU A 354 -2.16 -25.24 -5.86
C GLU A 354 -1.77 -25.90 -4.53
N VAL A 355 -2.28 -25.33 -3.44
CA VAL A 355 -2.13 -25.83 -2.06
C VAL A 355 -3.34 -26.67 -1.71
N TRP A 356 -4.53 -26.15 -2.00
CA TRP A 356 -5.80 -26.83 -1.82
C TRP A 356 -6.83 -26.25 -2.79
N ARG A 357 -7.92 -26.99 -2.99
CA ARG A 357 -9.13 -26.50 -3.64
C ARG A 357 -10.38 -26.94 -2.88
N LEU A 358 -11.37 -26.06 -2.81
CA LEU A 358 -12.73 -26.40 -2.37
C LEU A 358 -13.60 -26.58 -3.60
N GLU A 359 -14.39 -27.65 -3.63
CA GLU A 359 -15.22 -28.03 -4.77
C GLU A 359 -16.58 -28.54 -4.28
N TYR A 360 -17.66 -28.01 -4.86
CA TYR A 360 -19.03 -28.42 -4.49
C TYR A 360 -20.00 -28.29 -5.68
N SER A 361 -21.11 -29.02 -5.61
CA SER A 361 -22.14 -29.01 -6.67
C SER A 361 -22.85 -27.66 -6.72
N ALA A 362 -22.94 -27.08 -7.91
CA ALA A 362 -23.61 -25.82 -8.19
C ALA A 362 -24.08 -25.80 -9.66
N PRO A 363 -24.99 -26.71 -10.06
CA PRO A 363 -25.28 -26.99 -11.47
C PRO A 363 -26.33 -26.06 -12.07
N ASP A 364 -27.04 -25.30 -11.25
CA ASP A 364 -28.15 -24.48 -11.72
C ASP A 364 -27.67 -23.35 -12.64
N GLU A 365 -28.50 -23.03 -13.63
CA GLU A 365 -28.24 -21.96 -14.59
C GLU A 365 -28.65 -20.59 -14.02
N LEU A 366 -27.96 -19.56 -14.49
CA LEU A 366 -28.23 -18.14 -14.22
C LEU A 366 -28.09 -17.39 -15.54
N ASP A 367 -28.68 -16.20 -15.62
CA ASP A 367 -28.39 -15.30 -16.73
C ASP A 367 -26.88 -14.93 -16.72
N TYR A 368 -26.29 -14.78 -17.91
CA TYR A 368 -24.85 -14.67 -18.18
C TYR A 368 -24.01 -15.93 -17.89
N SER A 369 -23.81 -16.28 -16.62
CA SER A 369 -23.05 -17.48 -16.21
C SER A 369 -23.32 -17.85 -14.75
N ASN A 370 -23.20 -19.13 -14.42
CA ASN A 370 -23.34 -19.60 -13.04
C ASN A 370 -22.01 -19.62 -12.25
N ALA A 371 -20.98 -18.92 -12.73
CA ALA A 371 -19.67 -18.86 -12.09
C ALA A 371 -19.66 -17.97 -10.84
N PRO A 372 -18.88 -18.32 -9.79
CA PRO A 372 -18.70 -17.46 -8.63
C PRO A 372 -18.25 -16.06 -9.03
N ARG A 373 -18.93 -15.06 -8.48
CA ARG A 373 -18.80 -13.64 -8.86
C ARG A 373 -18.53 -12.70 -7.69
N ALA A 374 -18.60 -13.20 -6.47
CA ALA A 374 -18.08 -12.53 -5.28
C ALA A 374 -16.57 -12.79 -5.12
N THR A 375 -15.79 -11.75 -4.87
CA THR A 375 -14.36 -11.88 -4.55
C THR A 375 -14.20 -12.54 -3.17
N PRO A 376 -13.29 -13.53 -3.03
CA PRO A 376 -12.97 -14.11 -1.73
C PRO A 376 -12.51 -13.04 -0.73
N VAL A 377 -12.82 -13.23 0.54
CA VAL A 377 -12.29 -12.36 1.61
C VAL A 377 -11.41 -13.16 2.54
N ILE A 378 -10.20 -12.67 2.79
CA ILE A 378 -9.20 -13.29 3.68
C ILE A 378 -9.06 -12.40 4.92
N HIS A 379 -9.19 -12.99 6.10
CA HIS A 379 -9.03 -12.27 7.35
C HIS A 379 -8.66 -13.22 8.50
N ASP A 380 -7.61 -12.91 9.26
CA ASP A 380 -7.11 -13.67 10.41
C ASP A 380 -6.97 -15.19 10.15
N GLY A 381 -6.36 -15.57 9.03
CA GLY A 381 -6.13 -16.97 8.69
C GLY A 381 -7.40 -17.74 8.28
N LEU A 382 -8.53 -17.07 8.14
CA LEU A 382 -9.76 -17.60 7.55
C LEU A 382 -9.99 -16.99 6.17
N ALA A 383 -10.70 -17.73 5.32
CA ALA A 383 -11.22 -17.22 4.05
C ALA A 383 -12.71 -17.47 3.92
N TYR A 384 -13.44 -16.50 3.37
CA TYR A 384 -14.87 -16.53 3.13
C TYR A 384 -15.14 -16.59 1.63
N LEU A 385 -15.83 -17.65 1.21
CA LEU A 385 -15.96 -18.05 -0.19
C LEU A 385 -17.45 -18.13 -0.54
N GLN A 386 -17.93 -17.18 -1.35
CA GLN A 386 -19.33 -17.12 -1.77
C GLN A 386 -19.49 -17.48 -3.24
N GLY A 387 -20.27 -18.53 -3.52
CA GLY A 387 -20.67 -18.94 -4.86
C GLY A 387 -21.88 -18.16 -5.38
N ALA A 388 -22.10 -18.19 -6.69
CA ALA A 388 -23.21 -17.46 -7.33
C ALA A 388 -24.60 -18.00 -6.93
N LEU A 389 -24.69 -19.28 -6.55
CA LEU A 389 -25.93 -19.92 -6.11
C LEU A 389 -26.17 -19.80 -4.59
N GLY A 390 -25.51 -18.86 -3.91
CA GLY A 390 -25.76 -18.58 -2.49
C GLY A 390 -25.02 -19.48 -1.50
N HIS A 391 -24.14 -20.36 -1.97
CA HIS A 391 -23.27 -21.14 -1.10
C HIS A 391 -22.22 -20.22 -0.45
N LEU A 392 -22.07 -20.29 0.87
CA LEU A 392 -21.06 -19.55 1.62
C LEU A 392 -20.26 -20.50 2.48
N HIS A 393 -18.93 -20.48 2.33
CA HIS A 393 -18.02 -21.29 3.11
C HIS A 393 -17.02 -20.42 3.85
N CYS A 394 -16.78 -20.73 5.12
CA CYS A 394 -15.59 -20.29 5.83
C CYS A 394 -14.60 -21.44 5.90
N VAL A 395 -13.36 -21.18 5.48
CA VAL A 395 -12.28 -22.17 5.49
C VAL A 395 -11.05 -21.64 6.21
N GLU A 396 -10.27 -22.54 6.78
CA GLU A 396 -8.89 -22.24 7.18
C GLU A 396 -8.05 -21.91 5.93
N LEU A 397 -7.46 -20.72 5.86
CA LEU A 397 -6.73 -20.24 4.68
C LEU A 397 -5.57 -21.17 4.29
N ALA A 398 -4.86 -21.71 5.29
CA ALA A 398 -3.67 -22.52 5.06
C ALA A 398 -3.98 -23.92 4.52
N THR A 399 -5.14 -24.48 4.84
CA THR A 399 -5.46 -25.90 4.61
C THR A 399 -6.68 -26.12 3.71
N GLY A 400 -7.56 -25.12 3.58
CA GLY A 400 -8.83 -25.24 2.87
C GLY A 400 -9.89 -26.00 3.66
N LYS A 401 -9.60 -26.39 4.91
CA LYS A 401 -10.54 -27.10 5.77
C LYS A 401 -11.74 -26.21 6.07
N VAL A 402 -12.94 -26.71 5.79
CA VAL A 402 -14.20 -26.01 6.09
C VAL A 402 -14.36 -25.91 7.61
N VAL A 403 -14.46 -24.67 8.10
CA VAL A 403 -14.77 -24.35 9.51
C VAL A 403 -16.28 -24.36 9.71
N TRP A 404 -17.00 -23.69 8.81
CA TRP A 404 -18.46 -23.71 8.75
C TRP A 404 -18.92 -23.41 7.31
N LYS A 405 -20.18 -23.74 7.01
CA LYS A 405 -20.83 -23.42 5.74
C LYS A 405 -22.28 -23.03 5.96
N ALA A 406 -22.79 -22.19 5.08
CA ALA A 406 -24.16 -21.70 5.04
C ALA A 406 -24.66 -21.68 3.59
N HIS A 407 -25.97 -21.59 3.41
CA HIS A 407 -26.57 -21.41 2.09
C HIS A 407 -27.60 -20.28 2.16
N LEU A 408 -27.25 -19.11 1.61
CA LEU A 408 -28.01 -17.87 1.76
C LEU A 408 -29.48 -18.04 1.36
N PHE A 409 -29.75 -18.70 0.24
CA PHE A 409 -31.10 -18.79 -0.29
C PHE A 409 -32.01 -19.68 0.57
N ASP A 410 -31.55 -20.90 0.86
CA ASP A 410 -32.22 -21.85 1.74
C ASP A 410 -32.39 -21.36 3.18
N GLU A 411 -31.33 -20.84 3.80
CA GLU A 411 -31.32 -20.48 5.22
C GLU A 411 -32.21 -19.26 5.50
N PHE A 412 -32.21 -18.27 4.60
CA PHE A 412 -33.00 -17.05 4.74
C PHE A 412 -34.31 -17.06 3.92
N ARG A 413 -34.61 -18.15 3.21
CA ARG A 413 -35.84 -18.36 2.41
C ARG A 413 -36.08 -17.24 1.39
N THR A 414 -35.06 -16.94 0.59
CA THR A 414 -35.10 -15.91 -0.45
C THR A 414 -35.04 -16.57 -1.83
N PRO A 415 -35.75 -16.03 -2.85
CA PRO A 415 -35.64 -16.52 -4.21
C PRO A 415 -34.22 -16.32 -4.76
N ARG A 416 -33.87 -17.11 -5.78
CA ARG A 416 -32.61 -16.93 -6.50
C ARG A 416 -32.61 -15.59 -7.23
N LEU A 417 -31.45 -14.94 -7.25
CA LEU A 417 -31.24 -13.69 -7.98
C LEU A 417 -30.98 -13.98 -9.46
N THR A 418 -31.49 -13.13 -10.35
CA THR A 418 -31.35 -13.25 -11.81
C THR A 418 -29.90 -13.46 -12.24
N TRP A 419 -28.97 -12.67 -11.69
CA TRP A 419 -27.53 -12.76 -11.98
C TRP A 419 -26.71 -13.39 -10.84
N GLY A 420 -27.36 -14.09 -9.91
CA GLY A 420 -26.70 -14.76 -8.79
C GLY A 420 -26.21 -13.83 -7.66
N ALA A 421 -25.71 -14.44 -6.59
CA ALA A 421 -25.18 -13.73 -5.42
C ALA A 421 -23.80 -13.10 -5.73
N SER A 422 -23.78 -11.76 -5.88
CA SER A 422 -22.58 -10.99 -6.26
C SER A 422 -21.94 -10.20 -5.13
N VAL A 423 -22.66 -9.94 -4.05
CA VAL A 423 -22.16 -9.12 -2.93
C VAL A 423 -21.02 -9.85 -2.24
N SER A 424 -19.80 -9.32 -2.39
CA SER A 424 -18.62 -9.86 -1.68
C SER A 424 -18.81 -9.67 -0.17
N PRO A 425 -18.79 -10.74 0.66
CA PRO A 425 -19.00 -10.66 2.11
C PRO A 425 -18.06 -9.64 2.76
N LEU A 426 -18.53 -8.79 3.66
CA LEU A 426 -17.70 -7.77 4.31
C LEU A 426 -17.30 -8.22 5.70
N VAL A 427 -16.00 -8.31 5.98
CA VAL A 427 -15.51 -8.53 7.34
C VAL A 427 -15.41 -7.19 8.06
N LEU A 428 -16.01 -7.12 9.24
CA LEU A 428 -15.91 -5.99 10.15
C LEU A 428 -15.83 -6.52 11.59
N ASP A 429 -14.68 -6.35 12.22
CA ASP A 429 -14.36 -6.88 13.54
C ASP A 429 -14.58 -8.41 13.65
N ASP A 430 -15.52 -8.85 14.47
CA ASP A 430 -15.93 -10.24 14.67
C ASP A 430 -17.05 -10.68 13.71
N LYS A 431 -17.54 -9.79 12.84
CA LYS A 431 -18.71 -10.01 11.99
C LYS A 431 -18.35 -10.23 10.53
N LEU A 432 -19.16 -11.04 9.87
CA LEU A 432 -19.21 -11.21 8.43
C LEU A 432 -20.58 -10.71 7.96
N ILE A 433 -20.59 -9.58 7.25
CA ILE A 433 -21.80 -8.97 6.71
C ILE A 433 -22.07 -9.54 5.31
N ILE A 434 -23.27 -10.05 5.11
CA ILE A 434 -23.74 -10.65 3.86
C ILE A 434 -25.09 -10.06 3.46
N ALA A 435 -25.49 -10.27 2.20
CA ALA A 435 -26.76 -9.80 1.65
C ALA A 435 -27.58 -10.96 1.08
N PRO A 436 -28.31 -11.72 1.91
CA PRO A 436 -29.22 -12.75 1.42
C PRO A 436 -30.38 -12.13 0.62
N GLY A 437 -30.83 -10.92 0.98
CA GLY A 437 -31.93 -10.26 0.27
C GLY A 437 -33.32 -10.80 0.62
N ALA A 438 -33.49 -11.42 1.79
CA ALA A 438 -34.82 -11.85 2.21
C ALA A 438 -35.61 -10.70 2.83
N LYS A 439 -36.95 -10.75 2.77
CA LYS A 439 -37.81 -9.74 3.39
C LYS A 439 -37.48 -9.48 4.87
N GLU A 440 -37.16 -10.53 5.63
CA GLU A 440 -36.83 -10.47 7.05
C GLU A 440 -35.31 -10.50 7.34
N ALA A 441 -34.48 -10.57 6.29
CA ALA A 441 -33.03 -10.74 6.38
C ALA A 441 -32.36 -10.25 5.08
N SER A 442 -32.58 -8.99 4.74
CA SER A 442 -32.03 -8.35 3.54
C SER A 442 -30.51 -8.21 3.70
N VAL A 443 -30.09 -7.71 4.86
CA VAL A 443 -28.70 -7.65 5.31
C VAL A 443 -28.56 -8.45 6.60
N VAL A 444 -27.49 -9.22 6.73
CA VAL A 444 -27.23 -10.09 7.88
C VAL A 444 -25.78 -9.97 8.31
N ALA A 445 -25.55 -9.89 9.61
CA ALA A 445 -24.24 -10.16 10.20
C ALA A 445 -24.21 -11.57 10.78
N LEU A 446 -23.20 -12.33 10.38
CA LEU A 446 -22.83 -13.59 11.00
C LEU A 446 -21.62 -13.38 11.91
N ASP A 447 -21.51 -14.15 12.98
CA ASP A 447 -20.24 -14.36 13.66
C ASP A 447 -19.29 -15.03 12.68
N ARG A 448 -18.18 -14.37 12.38
CA ARG A 448 -17.29 -14.80 11.30
C ARG A 448 -16.60 -16.14 11.57
N ARG A 449 -16.49 -16.56 12.84
CA ARG A 449 -15.83 -17.80 13.23
C ARG A 449 -16.77 -18.99 13.30
N THR A 450 -18.07 -18.76 13.47
CA THR A 450 -19.06 -19.83 13.69
C THR A 450 -20.18 -19.87 12.64
N GLY A 451 -20.36 -18.80 11.87
CA GLY A 451 -21.44 -18.66 10.89
C GLY A 451 -22.81 -18.38 11.51
N LYS A 452 -22.92 -18.22 12.83
CA LYS A 452 -24.19 -17.95 13.52
C LYS A 452 -24.63 -16.51 13.30
N VAL A 453 -25.93 -16.30 13.08
CA VAL A 453 -26.50 -14.95 12.97
C VAL A 453 -26.30 -14.16 14.27
N ILE A 454 -25.69 -12.97 14.15
CA ILE A 454 -25.61 -11.96 15.21
C ILE A 454 -26.82 -11.04 15.12
N TRP A 455 -27.05 -10.48 13.93
CA TRP A 455 -28.22 -9.65 13.64
C TRP A 455 -28.66 -9.84 12.19
N LYS A 456 -29.92 -9.53 11.93
CA LYS A 456 -30.52 -9.49 10.59
C LYS A 456 -31.46 -8.31 10.48
N THR A 457 -31.51 -7.71 9.30
CA THR A 457 -32.29 -6.50 9.05
C THR A 457 -33.29 -6.78 7.93
N PRO A 458 -34.60 -6.52 8.14
CA PRO A 458 -35.59 -6.65 7.09
C PRO A 458 -35.34 -5.61 5.99
N GLY A 459 -35.77 -5.91 4.76
CA GLY A 459 -35.56 -5.04 3.61
C GLY A 459 -35.93 -5.71 2.29
N HIS A 460 -35.24 -5.32 1.22
CA HIS A 460 -35.53 -5.80 -0.13
C HIS A 460 -34.57 -6.93 -0.58
N ALA A 461 -34.80 -7.43 -1.80
CA ALA A 461 -33.88 -8.37 -2.45
C ALA A 461 -32.47 -7.78 -2.56
N ALA A 462 -31.46 -8.65 -2.60
CA ALA A 462 -30.07 -8.22 -2.63
C ALA A 462 -29.76 -7.49 -3.94
N ALA A 463 -28.93 -6.45 -3.85
CA ALA A 463 -28.30 -5.81 -4.99
C ALA A 463 -27.08 -6.59 -5.47
N TYR A 464 -26.36 -6.04 -6.45
CA TYR A 464 -25.17 -6.67 -7.02
C TYR A 464 -23.85 -6.02 -6.58
N SER A 465 -23.90 -4.84 -5.98
CA SER A 465 -22.73 -4.10 -5.48
C SER A 465 -22.26 -4.59 -4.11
N ALA A 466 -20.95 -4.51 -3.87
CA ALA A 466 -20.36 -4.80 -2.58
C ALA A 466 -20.70 -3.72 -1.54
N PHE A 467 -20.80 -4.11 -0.27
CA PHE A 467 -20.90 -3.16 0.84
C PHE A 467 -19.55 -2.55 1.18
N ILE A 468 -19.56 -1.31 1.66
CA ILE A 468 -18.41 -0.63 2.25
C ILE A 468 -18.69 -0.35 3.73
N HIS A 469 -17.65 0.02 4.47
CA HIS A 469 -17.82 0.58 5.82
C HIS A 469 -17.01 1.86 5.95
N GLY A 470 -17.43 2.71 6.87
CA GLY A 470 -16.72 3.95 7.18
C GLY A 470 -17.30 4.65 8.38
N ASN A 471 -16.66 5.74 8.77
CA ASN A 471 -17.17 6.68 9.76
C ASN A 471 -17.56 7.97 9.04
N PHE A 472 -18.83 8.37 9.18
CA PHE A 472 -19.38 9.57 8.55
C PHE A 472 -20.00 10.44 9.64
N ASP A 473 -19.43 11.63 9.83
CA ASP A 473 -19.79 12.57 10.90
C ASP A 473 -19.80 11.94 12.31
N GLY A 474 -18.82 11.08 12.59
CA GLY A 474 -18.66 10.40 13.88
C GLY A 474 -19.41 9.07 13.98
N VAL A 475 -20.25 8.73 13.00
CA VAL A 475 -21.08 7.52 13.02
C VAL A 475 -20.47 6.44 12.14
N ALA A 476 -20.06 5.34 12.76
CA ALA A 476 -19.64 4.12 12.07
C ALA A 476 -20.84 3.42 11.44
N GLN A 477 -20.71 3.00 10.18
CA GLN A 477 -21.81 2.41 9.43
C GLN A 477 -21.32 1.54 8.27
N VAL A 478 -22.08 0.48 7.99
CA VAL A 478 -22.01 -0.30 6.75
C VAL A 478 -22.92 0.37 5.74
N ILE A 479 -22.45 0.57 4.52
CA ILE A 479 -23.19 1.25 3.45
C ILE A 479 -23.23 0.38 2.20
N GLY A 480 -24.39 0.34 1.55
CA GLY A 480 -24.55 -0.36 0.28
C GLY A 480 -26.01 -0.49 -0.16
N TYR A 481 -26.22 -1.19 -1.25
CA TYR A 481 -27.53 -1.30 -1.89
C TYR A 481 -28.28 -2.57 -1.49
N ASP A 482 -29.60 -2.44 -1.36
CA ASP A 482 -30.53 -3.50 -1.76
C ASP A 482 -31.14 -3.14 -3.13
N VAL A 483 -32.02 -3.98 -3.68
CA VAL A 483 -32.54 -3.77 -5.04
C VAL A 483 -33.34 -2.47 -5.18
N ALA A 484 -33.94 -1.96 -4.10
CA ALA A 484 -34.81 -0.79 -4.14
C ALA A 484 -34.10 0.50 -3.70
N SER A 485 -33.01 0.39 -2.93
CA SER A 485 -32.48 1.53 -2.20
C SER A 485 -31.01 1.39 -1.83
N LEU A 486 -30.36 2.52 -1.56
CA LEU A 486 -29.10 2.58 -0.85
C LEU A 486 -29.38 2.78 0.65
N GLY A 487 -28.67 2.06 1.52
CA GLY A 487 -28.82 2.18 2.97
C GLY A 487 -27.50 2.36 3.70
N GLY A 488 -27.63 2.89 4.93
CA GLY A 488 -26.60 2.82 5.96
C GLY A 488 -27.12 2.03 7.15
N TRP A 489 -26.30 1.11 7.69
CA TRP A 489 -26.65 0.26 8.82
C TRP A 489 -25.63 0.43 9.94
N ASP A 490 -26.13 0.47 11.17
CA ASP A 490 -25.32 0.37 12.37
C ASP A 490 -24.61 -0.99 12.40
N PRO A 491 -23.27 -1.05 12.46
CA PRO A 491 -22.57 -2.31 12.29
C PRO A 491 -22.73 -3.28 13.47
N GLN A 492 -23.06 -2.76 14.66
CA GLN A 492 -23.20 -3.56 15.86
C GLN A 492 -24.58 -4.19 15.98
N THR A 493 -25.61 -3.46 15.56
CA THR A 493 -27.01 -3.84 15.78
C THR A 493 -27.76 -4.21 14.50
N GLY A 494 -27.22 -3.86 13.33
CA GLY A 494 -27.92 -3.99 12.05
C GLY A 494 -29.03 -2.96 11.85
N ARG A 495 -29.26 -2.05 12.80
CA ARG A 495 -30.31 -1.04 12.69
C ARG A 495 -30.03 -0.14 11.50
N ARG A 496 -31.03 0.00 10.61
CA ARG A 496 -30.96 0.93 9.49
C ARG A 496 -30.93 2.37 10.00
N LEU A 497 -29.89 3.11 9.65
CA LEU A 497 -29.65 4.50 10.07
C LEU A 497 -30.31 5.50 9.13
N TRP A 498 -30.34 5.16 7.84
CA TRP A 498 -30.96 5.96 6.78
C TRP A 498 -31.20 5.09 5.54
N GLU A 499 -32.04 5.60 4.66
CA GLU A 499 -32.42 5.00 3.39
C GLU A 499 -32.51 6.09 2.32
N LEU A 500 -31.94 5.81 1.15
CA LEU A 500 -32.07 6.61 -0.05
C LEU A 500 -32.72 5.74 -1.13
N VAL A 501 -33.99 6.03 -1.41
CA VAL A 501 -34.70 5.48 -2.57
C VAL A 501 -34.43 6.37 -3.79
N PRO A 502 -33.85 5.84 -4.88
CA PRO A 502 -33.58 6.63 -6.08
C PRO A 502 -34.85 7.17 -6.74
N PRO A 503 -34.80 8.31 -7.46
CA PRO A 503 -35.99 8.91 -8.09
C PRO A 503 -36.73 7.99 -9.08
N ALA A 504 -36.02 7.09 -9.75
CA ALA A 504 -36.59 6.11 -10.68
C ALA A 504 -37.04 4.80 -10.00
N GLY A 505 -37.11 4.78 -8.66
CA GLY A 505 -37.48 3.62 -7.86
C GLY A 505 -36.34 2.63 -7.59
N ALA A 506 -35.29 2.61 -8.43
CA ALA A 506 -34.06 1.84 -8.20
C ALA A 506 -32.88 2.43 -8.99
N ASP A 507 -31.67 2.26 -8.46
CA ASP A 507 -30.42 2.49 -9.20
C ASP A 507 -29.99 1.18 -9.87
N PHE A 508 -29.32 1.27 -11.02
CA PHE A 508 -28.56 0.14 -11.57
C PHE A 508 -27.34 -0.12 -10.66
N ASN A 509 -27.51 -1.03 -9.72
CA ASN A 509 -26.77 -1.08 -8.46
C ASN A 509 -25.55 -2.03 -8.48
N VAL A 510 -24.84 -2.09 -9.60
CA VAL A 510 -23.64 -2.92 -9.78
C VAL A 510 -22.38 -2.22 -9.24
N THR A 511 -22.26 -0.91 -9.41
CA THR A 511 -21.09 -0.16 -8.93
C THR A 511 -21.06 -0.08 -7.40
N THR A 512 -19.87 -0.20 -6.82
CA THR A 512 -19.70 -0.06 -5.36
C THR A 512 -19.68 1.42 -4.98
N PRO A 513 -20.41 1.87 -3.94
CA PRO A 513 -20.29 3.23 -3.43
C PRO A 513 -18.84 3.60 -3.08
N VAL A 514 -18.42 4.82 -3.42
CA VAL A 514 -17.02 5.26 -3.22
C VAL A 514 -16.96 6.40 -2.21
N VAL A 515 -16.13 6.25 -1.18
CA VAL A 515 -15.89 7.31 -0.18
C VAL A 515 -14.95 8.36 -0.74
N VAL A 516 -15.36 9.63 -0.69
CA VAL A 516 -14.57 10.79 -1.13
C VAL A 516 -14.50 11.79 0.03
N GLY A 517 -13.38 11.81 0.76
CA GLY A 517 -13.29 12.57 2.00
C GLY A 517 -14.33 12.10 3.02
N SER A 518 -15.23 12.98 3.45
CA SER A 518 -16.38 12.67 4.31
C SER A 518 -17.69 12.46 3.54
N GLN A 519 -17.64 12.38 2.21
CA GLN A 519 -18.79 12.28 1.33
C GLN A 519 -18.87 10.92 0.62
N LEU A 520 -20.01 10.64 0.00
CA LEU A 520 -20.27 9.41 -0.72
C LEU A 520 -20.54 9.68 -2.20
N LEU A 521 -19.73 9.11 -3.08
CA LEU A 521 -19.90 9.15 -4.52
C LEU A 521 -20.66 7.90 -4.99
N LEU A 522 -21.76 8.11 -5.69
CA LEU A 522 -22.59 7.09 -6.32
C LEU A 522 -22.52 7.28 -7.82
N ALA A 523 -22.45 6.19 -8.58
CA ALA A 523 -22.41 6.24 -10.04
C ALA A 523 -23.26 5.11 -10.60
N ALA A 524 -24.38 5.42 -11.24
CA ALA A 524 -25.30 4.41 -11.75
C ALA A 524 -25.75 4.76 -13.17
N GLU A 525 -25.85 3.77 -14.03
CA GLU A 525 -26.27 3.88 -15.44
C GLU A 525 -27.56 4.70 -15.61
N ASN A 526 -28.56 4.41 -14.79
CA ASN A 526 -29.88 5.03 -14.88
C ASN A 526 -30.04 6.28 -13.99
N ASN A 527 -29.01 6.68 -13.23
CA ASN A 527 -29.09 7.81 -12.29
C ASN A 527 -27.79 8.64 -12.16
N ALA A 528 -26.93 8.54 -13.16
CA ALA A 528 -25.70 9.30 -13.33
C ALA A 528 -24.72 9.23 -12.14
N THR A 529 -23.70 10.11 -12.16
CA THR A 529 -22.73 10.24 -11.08
C THR A 529 -23.11 11.37 -10.13
N ARG A 530 -23.17 11.08 -8.84
CA ARG A 530 -23.71 11.95 -7.78
C ARG A 530 -22.83 11.89 -6.54
N LEU A 531 -22.48 13.04 -5.98
CA LEU A 531 -21.81 13.15 -4.69
C LEU A 531 -22.82 13.58 -3.63
N HIS A 532 -22.88 12.85 -2.52
CA HIS A 532 -23.79 13.09 -1.41
C HIS A 532 -23.00 13.40 -0.14
N ALA A 533 -23.48 14.36 0.64
CA ALA A 533 -22.97 14.64 1.98
C ALA A 533 -23.71 13.82 3.04
N PHE A 534 -23.21 13.87 4.27
CA PHE A 534 -23.90 13.39 5.46
C PHE A 534 -24.27 14.57 6.35
N ASP A 535 -25.36 14.44 7.11
CA ASP A 535 -25.70 15.36 8.18
C ASP A 535 -24.90 15.07 9.46
N ARG A 536 -25.04 15.95 10.47
CA ARG A 536 -24.34 15.84 11.76
C ARG A 536 -24.70 14.59 12.57
N GLN A 537 -25.70 13.82 12.15
CA GLN A 537 -26.08 12.54 12.73
C GLN A 537 -25.58 11.36 11.88
N GLY A 538 -24.71 11.61 10.90
CA GLY A 538 -24.17 10.60 10.00
C GLY A 538 -25.20 10.04 9.03
N ARG A 539 -26.31 10.73 8.77
CA ARG A 539 -27.32 10.29 7.78
C ARG A 539 -27.04 10.90 6.43
N LEU A 540 -27.14 10.10 5.38
CA LEU A 540 -26.93 10.58 4.01
C LEU A 540 -27.98 11.66 3.66
N VAL A 541 -27.52 12.80 3.14
CA VAL A 541 -28.39 13.84 2.58
C VAL A 541 -28.87 13.40 1.20
N ALA A 542 -30.18 13.23 1.05
CA ALA A 542 -30.78 12.66 -0.17
C ALA A 542 -30.54 13.52 -1.42
N THR A 543 -30.47 14.85 -1.28
CA THR A 543 -30.11 15.74 -2.39
C THR A 543 -28.59 15.71 -2.60
N PRO A 544 -28.10 15.34 -3.80
CA PRO A 544 -26.67 15.34 -4.06
C PRO A 544 -26.11 16.77 -4.03
N THR A 545 -24.93 16.93 -3.46
CA THR A 545 -24.19 18.21 -3.47
C THR A 545 -23.60 18.51 -4.84
N LEU A 546 -23.15 17.46 -5.56
CA LEU A 546 -22.63 17.56 -6.93
C LEU A 546 -23.24 16.46 -7.81
N LYS A 547 -23.42 16.75 -9.10
CA LYS A 547 -23.94 15.79 -10.07
C LYS A 547 -23.30 16.01 -11.44
N ASN A 548 -22.86 14.92 -12.07
CA ASN A 548 -22.53 14.87 -13.48
C ASN A 548 -23.53 13.94 -14.18
N LYS A 549 -24.20 14.43 -15.22
CA LYS A 549 -25.26 13.68 -15.93
C LYS A 549 -24.71 12.76 -17.02
N ASP A 550 -23.52 13.04 -17.53
CA ASP A 550 -22.97 12.35 -18.69
C ASP A 550 -22.25 11.07 -18.29
N LEU A 551 -21.54 11.09 -17.15
CA LEU A 551 -20.93 9.88 -16.60
C LEU A 551 -21.98 9.05 -15.87
N ALA A 552 -22.42 7.96 -16.51
CA ALA A 552 -23.39 7.02 -15.97
C ALA A 552 -22.90 5.56 -16.20
N PRO A 553 -22.01 5.04 -15.36
CA PRO A 553 -21.46 3.70 -15.50
C PRO A 553 -22.48 2.59 -15.24
N ASP A 554 -22.46 1.54 -16.06
CA ASP A 554 -23.15 0.27 -15.85
C ASP A 554 -22.42 -0.55 -14.76
N THR A 555 -21.22 -1.05 -15.06
CA THR A 555 -20.48 -1.94 -14.15
C THR A 555 -19.15 -1.38 -13.63
N CYS A 556 -18.68 -0.24 -14.15
CA CYS A 556 -17.39 0.35 -13.77
C CYS A 556 -17.52 1.13 -12.45
N THR A 557 -16.95 0.60 -11.37
CA THR A 557 -16.86 1.36 -10.12
C THR A 557 -15.79 2.46 -10.24
N PRO A 558 -16.12 3.74 -9.96
CA PRO A 558 -15.15 4.83 -10.09
C PRO A 558 -13.89 4.68 -9.24
N ALA A 559 -12.78 5.20 -9.75
CA ALA A 559 -11.54 5.43 -9.00
C ALA A 559 -11.36 6.94 -8.74
N VAL A 560 -10.96 7.30 -7.53
CA VAL A 560 -10.80 8.70 -7.11
C VAL A 560 -9.38 8.94 -6.64
N VAL A 561 -8.71 9.92 -7.24
CA VAL A 561 -7.31 10.29 -6.96
C VAL A 561 -7.11 11.77 -7.28
N ASN A 562 -6.35 12.51 -6.47
CA ASN A 562 -6.01 13.92 -6.69
C ASN A 562 -7.22 14.83 -7.01
N GLY A 563 -8.33 14.63 -6.31
CA GLY A 563 -9.55 15.40 -6.55
C GLY A 563 -10.24 15.08 -7.88
N LYS A 564 -9.86 14.01 -8.58
CA LYS A 564 -10.40 13.60 -9.87
C LYS A 564 -11.12 12.26 -9.77
N VAL A 565 -12.19 12.10 -10.54
CA VAL A 565 -13.00 10.88 -10.64
C VAL A 565 -12.80 10.27 -12.02
N PHE A 566 -12.34 9.02 -12.07
CA PHE A 566 -12.15 8.25 -13.29
C PHE A 566 -13.15 7.10 -13.32
N ALA A 567 -13.82 6.91 -14.45
CA ALA A 567 -14.74 5.80 -14.71
C ALA A 567 -15.01 5.66 -16.21
N THR A 568 -15.56 4.52 -16.61
CA THR A 568 -16.05 4.30 -17.97
C THR A 568 -17.58 4.19 -18.00
N ALA A 569 -18.17 4.59 -19.12
CA ALA A 569 -19.58 4.38 -19.42
C ALA A 569 -19.75 4.21 -20.94
N TYR A 570 -20.29 3.06 -21.37
CA TYR A 570 -20.66 2.77 -22.77
C TYR A 570 -19.62 3.11 -23.84
N GLY A 571 -18.34 2.81 -23.59
CA GLY A 571 -17.27 3.01 -24.59
C GLY A 571 -16.52 4.31 -24.41
N ASP A 572 -16.91 5.12 -23.42
CA ASP A 572 -16.20 6.33 -23.07
C ASP A 572 -15.48 6.19 -21.74
N MET A 573 -14.24 6.67 -21.69
CA MET A 573 -13.55 6.92 -20.44
C MET A 573 -13.62 8.40 -20.07
N PHE A 574 -14.00 8.67 -18.83
CA PHE A 574 -14.16 10.02 -18.29
C PHE A 574 -13.10 10.31 -17.23
N CYS A 575 -12.75 11.60 -17.13
CA CYS A 575 -12.16 12.18 -15.93
C CYS A 575 -12.97 13.42 -15.54
N LEU A 576 -13.49 13.42 -14.33
CA LEU A 576 -14.21 14.55 -13.74
C LEU A 576 -13.35 15.20 -12.66
N ASP A 577 -13.53 16.50 -12.43
CA ASP A 577 -12.86 17.23 -11.36
C ASP A 577 -13.84 17.59 -10.24
N LEU A 578 -13.53 17.13 -9.02
CA LEU A 578 -14.32 17.38 -7.82
C LEU A 578 -14.30 18.86 -7.43
N SER A 579 -13.18 19.56 -7.63
CA SER A 579 -13.01 20.95 -7.22
C SER A 579 -13.86 21.93 -8.05
N THR A 580 -14.15 21.57 -9.30
CA THR A 580 -14.99 22.35 -10.21
C THR A 580 -16.44 21.87 -10.26
N GLY A 581 -16.83 20.99 -9.33
CA GLY A 581 -18.21 20.53 -9.17
C GLY A 581 -18.59 19.33 -10.03
N LEU A 582 -17.66 18.36 -10.19
CA LEU A 582 -17.79 17.20 -11.09
C LEU A 582 -17.89 17.57 -12.59
N LYS A 583 -17.25 18.66 -13.01
CA LYS A 583 -17.13 18.97 -14.46
C LYS A 583 -16.22 17.96 -15.14
N THR A 584 -16.58 17.57 -16.35
CA THR A 584 -15.76 16.70 -17.20
C THR A 584 -14.53 17.47 -17.67
N LEU A 585 -13.34 17.03 -17.24
CA LEU A 585 -12.06 17.53 -17.75
C LEU A 585 -11.80 17.00 -19.15
N TRP A 586 -12.05 15.70 -19.35
CA TRP A 586 -11.96 15.05 -20.65
C TRP A 586 -12.84 13.81 -20.71
N ARG A 587 -13.18 13.44 -21.94
CA ARG A 587 -13.90 12.23 -22.34
C ARG A 587 -13.22 11.68 -23.59
N VAL A 588 -12.94 10.37 -23.61
CA VAL A 588 -12.37 9.70 -24.78
C VAL A 588 -13.16 8.45 -25.09
N SER A 589 -13.67 8.38 -26.32
CA SER A 589 -14.36 7.20 -26.85
C SER A 589 -13.37 6.18 -27.39
N ASN A 590 -13.51 4.94 -26.95
CA ASN A 590 -12.78 3.78 -27.46
C ASN A 590 -13.53 2.49 -27.11
N ASP A 591 -13.71 1.61 -28.10
CA ASP A 591 -14.42 0.32 -27.93
C ASP A 591 -13.87 -0.54 -26.78
N MET A 592 -12.58 -0.40 -26.42
CA MET A 592 -12.01 -1.11 -25.28
C MET A 592 -12.63 -0.76 -23.92
N PHE A 593 -13.37 0.35 -23.84
CA PHE A 593 -14.06 0.84 -22.65
C PHE A 593 -15.57 0.55 -22.68
N HIS A 594 -16.07 -0.22 -23.66
CA HIS A 594 -17.50 -0.43 -23.85
C HIS A 594 -18.14 -1.23 -22.71
N ASP A 595 -17.56 -2.38 -22.44
CA ASP A 595 -18.02 -3.33 -21.44
C ASP A 595 -17.35 -3.08 -20.07
N HIS A 596 -17.23 -4.13 -19.25
CA HIS A 596 -16.65 -4.04 -17.92
C HIS A 596 -15.20 -3.54 -17.94
N VAL A 597 -14.93 -2.53 -17.11
CA VAL A 597 -13.60 -2.00 -16.84
C VAL A 597 -13.41 -1.89 -15.34
N THR A 598 -12.30 -2.43 -14.86
CA THR A 598 -11.83 -2.24 -13.49
C THR A 598 -10.80 -1.13 -13.42
N LEU A 599 -10.92 -0.25 -12.42
CA LEU A 599 -9.98 0.83 -12.14
C LEU A 599 -9.30 0.65 -10.79
N VAL A 600 -7.98 0.85 -10.75
CA VAL A 600 -7.18 0.90 -9.52
C VAL A 600 -6.34 2.16 -9.51
N ALA A 601 -6.57 3.02 -8.52
CA ALA A 601 -5.83 4.26 -8.35
C ALA A 601 -4.49 4.04 -7.61
N GLY A 602 -3.49 4.83 -7.98
CA GLY A 602 -2.32 5.14 -7.15
C GLY A 602 -2.34 6.62 -6.75
N PRO A 603 -1.26 7.17 -6.16
CA PRO A 603 -1.21 8.58 -5.78
C PRO A 603 -1.24 9.55 -6.98
N ASP A 604 -0.70 9.14 -8.12
CA ASP A 604 -0.47 10.00 -9.29
C ASP A 604 -0.96 9.38 -10.61
N ARG A 605 -1.51 8.16 -10.56
CA ARG A 605 -1.85 7.34 -11.73
C ARG A 605 -3.11 6.53 -11.52
N VAL A 606 -3.71 6.08 -12.63
CA VAL A 606 -4.79 5.08 -12.62
C VAL A 606 -4.41 3.91 -13.51
N LEU A 607 -4.48 2.70 -12.97
CA LEU A 607 -4.39 1.45 -13.73
C LEU A 607 -5.78 1.04 -14.20
N VAL A 608 -5.92 0.78 -15.50
CA VAL A 608 -7.16 0.38 -16.15
C VAL A 608 -7.03 -1.05 -16.62
N TRP A 609 -7.96 -1.91 -16.23
CA TRP A 609 -8.06 -3.29 -16.71
C TRP A 609 -9.39 -3.48 -17.43
N THR A 610 -9.34 -3.76 -18.73
CA THR A 610 -10.53 -3.95 -19.56
C THR A 610 -10.92 -5.42 -19.67
N ILE A 611 -12.20 -5.70 -19.91
CA ILE A 611 -12.69 -7.06 -20.18
C ILE A 611 -11.99 -7.73 -21.38
N GLY A 612 -11.56 -6.91 -22.35
CA GLY A 612 -10.83 -7.34 -23.54
C GLY A 612 -9.39 -7.78 -23.25
N GLY A 613 -8.88 -7.48 -22.06
CA GLY A 613 -7.55 -7.87 -21.60
C GLY A 613 -6.46 -6.82 -21.80
N ASP A 614 -6.86 -5.55 -21.89
CA ASP A 614 -5.94 -4.42 -21.98
C ASP A 614 -5.63 -3.86 -20.59
N LEU A 615 -4.35 -3.66 -20.33
CA LEU A 615 -3.84 -3.03 -19.12
C LEU A 615 -3.23 -1.67 -19.49
N LEU A 616 -3.91 -0.59 -19.12
CA LEU A 616 -3.42 0.78 -19.32
C LEU A 616 -2.94 1.36 -17.99
N LEU A 617 -1.90 2.19 -18.07
CA LEU A 617 -1.49 3.08 -17.00
C LEU A 617 -1.69 4.51 -17.46
N LEU A 618 -2.57 5.25 -16.80
CA LEU A 618 -2.90 6.63 -17.12
C LEU A 618 -2.23 7.59 -16.13
N ASP A 619 -1.88 8.78 -16.61
CA ASP A 619 -1.55 9.91 -15.74
C ASP A 619 -2.81 10.41 -15.04
N ALA A 620 -2.72 10.66 -13.75
CA ALA A 620 -3.80 11.26 -12.95
C ALA A 620 -3.42 12.63 -12.38
N THR A 621 -2.27 13.19 -12.78
CA THR A 621 -1.81 14.51 -12.31
C THR A 621 -2.32 15.63 -13.20
N GLY A 622 -2.30 15.44 -14.53
CA GLY A 622 -2.75 16.42 -15.51
C GLY A 622 -4.25 16.40 -15.80
N ASP A 623 -4.70 17.39 -16.58
CA ASP A 623 -6.12 17.61 -16.93
C ASP A 623 -6.45 17.15 -18.35
N ARG A 624 -5.66 16.23 -18.91
CA ARG A 624 -5.83 15.67 -20.25
C ARG A 624 -5.72 14.15 -20.19
N TYR A 625 -6.37 13.47 -21.12
CA TYR A 625 -6.20 12.03 -21.30
C TYR A 625 -4.78 11.72 -21.76
N GLN A 626 -4.00 11.05 -20.91
CA GLN A 626 -2.63 10.68 -21.20
C GLN A 626 -2.37 9.24 -20.79
N VAL A 627 -2.22 8.36 -21.78
CA VAL A 627 -1.74 6.99 -21.59
C VAL A 627 -0.23 7.05 -21.39
N ILE A 628 0.26 6.53 -20.27
CA ILE A 628 1.69 6.39 -19.96
C ILE A 628 2.22 5.06 -20.51
N SER A 629 1.43 4.00 -20.39
CA SER A 629 1.79 2.67 -20.89
C SER A 629 0.55 1.85 -21.20
N HIS A 630 0.68 0.93 -22.14
CA HIS A 630 -0.36 -0.03 -22.54
C HIS A 630 0.28 -1.40 -22.74
N LEU A 631 -0.34 -2.43 -22.19
CA LEU A 631 0.12 -3.81 -22.23
C LEU A 631 -1.06 -4.75 -22.41
N ARG A 632 -0.87 -5.87 -23.11
CA ARG A 632 -1.81 -7.00 -23.13
C ARG A 632 -1.17 -8.22 -22.50
N PRO A 633 -1.49 -8.54 -21.22
CA PRO A 633 -0.83 -9.62 -20.51
C PRO A 633 -1.13 -11.02 -21.03
N PHE A 634 -2.34 -11.24 -21.56
CA PHE A 634 -2.77 -12.49 -22.17
C PHE A 634 -2.69 -12.40 -23.70
N PRO A 635 -2.19 -13.44 -24.39
CA PRO A 635 -2.19 -13.47 -25.85
C PRO A 635 -3.60 -13.76 -26.37
N GLY A 636 -4.02 -13.10 -27.46
CA GLY A 636 -5.32 -13.34 -28.11
C GLY A 636 -6.13 -12.06 -28.37
N LYS A 637 -7.30 -12.18 -29.01
CA LYS A 637 -8.14 -11.03 -29.40
C LYS A 637 -9.01 -10.49 -28.27
N ALA A 638 -9.57 -11.35 -27.40
CA ALA A 638 -10.37 -10.96 -26.24
C ALA A 638 -10.19 -11.96 -25.10
N VAL A 639 -10.05 -11.46 -23.86
CA VAL A 639 -9.82 -12.28 -22.67
C VAL A 639 -11.13 -12.69 -21.98
N ASP A 640 -12.15 -11.82 -22.02
CA ASP A 640 -13.43 -11.99 -21.33
C ASP A 640 -13.25 -12.12 -19.80
N SER A 641 -12.75 -11.03 -19.19
CA SER A 641 -12.45 -10.97 -17.76
C SER A 641 -13.15 -9.80 -17.08
N MET A 642 -14.23 -10.09 -16.35
CA MET A 642 -14.89 -9.15 -15.43
C MET A 642 -14.21 -9.10 -14.05
N ALA A 643 -13.11 -9.84 -13.91
CA ALA A 643 -12.42 -10.02 -12.65
C ALA A 643 -11.56 -8.81 -12.28
N HIS A 644 -11.81 -8.24 -11.10
CA HIS A 644 -10.90 -7.27 -10.50
C HIS A 644 -9.49 -7.86 -10.29
N PRO A 645 -8.40 -7.11 -10.55
CA PRO A 645 -7.04 -7.55 -10.23
C PRO A 645 -6.78 -7.57 -8.72
N ALA A 646 -5.72 -8.28 -8.32
CA ALA A 646 -5.16 -8.23 -6.97
C ALA A 646 -3.69 -7.82 -6.95
N PHE A 647 -3.25 -7.14 -5.88
CA PHE A 647 -1.89 -6.60 -5.75
C PHE A 647 -1.24 -7.06 -4.45
N VAL A 648 0.01 -7.49 -4.52
CA VAL A 648 0.81 -7.75 -3.31
C VAL A 648 2.23 -7.28 -3.58
N GLY A 649 2.61 -6.15 -2.98
CA GLY A 649 3.91 -5.52 -3.27
C GLY A 649 4.04 -5.14 -4.74
N ASP A 650 5.06 -5.65 -5.43
CA ASP A 650 5.31 -5.44 -6.87
C ASP A 650 4.56 -6.43 -7.79
N ARG A 651 3.74 -7.32 -7.21
CA ARG A 651 3.03 -8.37 -7.93
C ARG A 651 1.60 -7.95 -8.26
N LEU A 652 1.24 -8.17 -9.52
CA LEU A 652 -0.12 -8.04 -10.02
C LEU A 652 -0.64 -9.42 -10.42
N TYR A 653 -1.82 -9.76 -9.90
CA TYR A 653 -2.57 -10.97 -10.25
C TYR A 653 -3.73 -10.60 -11.16
N LEU A 654 -3.72 -11.17 -12.37
CA LEU A 654 -4.78 -11.02 -13.37
C LEU A 654 -5.27 -12.39 -13.78
N ARG A 655 -6.55 -12.52 -14.12
CA ARG A 655 -7.10 -13.78 -14.62
C ARG A 655 -7.82 -13.61 -15.95
N SER A 656 -7.84 -14.71 -16.68
CA SER A 656 -8.74 -15.01 -17.79
C SER A 656 -9.64 -16.19 -17.38
N PRO A 657 -10.56 -16.64 -18.24
CA PRO A 657 -11.30 -17.88 -18.02
C PRO A 657 -10.42 -19.14 -17.94
N LYS A 658 -9.19 -19.12 -18.49
CA LYS A 658 -8.33 -20.30 -18.61
C LYS A 658 -7.03 -20.23 -17.81
N GLU A 659 -6.68 -19.06 -17.28
CA GLU A 659 -5.37 -18.84 -16.68
C GLU A 659 -5.41 -17.70 -15.65
N LEU A 660 -4.76 -17.91 -14.50
CA LEU A 660 -4.33 -16.86 -13.57
C LEU A 660 -2.85 -16.56 -13.83
N LEU A 661 -2.53 -15.28 -14.06
CA LEU A 661 -1.18 -14.76 -14.22
C LEU A 661 -0.72 -14.00 -12.98
N CYS A 662 0.53 -14.23 -12.59
CA CYS A 662 1.27 -13.38 -11.66
C CYS A 662 2.35 -12.63 -12.43
N LEU A 663 2.26 -11.31 -12.45
CA LEU A 663 3.14 -10.40 -13.16
C LEU A 663 3.93 -9.55 -12.16
N ARG A 664 5.14 -9.16 -12.53
CA ARG A 664 5.78 -7.97 -11.93
C ARG A 664 5.32 -6.72 -12.67
N LEU A 665 4.79 -5.75 -11.94
CA LEU A 665 4.07 -4.61 -12.51
C LEU A 665 4.97 -3.57 -13.21
N GLY A 666 6.22 -3.43 -12.78
CA GLY A 666 7.17 -2.43 -13.29
C GLY A 666 8.53 -2.49 -12.60
N GLU A 667 9.45 -1.62 -13.02
CA GLU A 667 10.68 -1.28 -12.28
C GLU A 667 10.42 -0.19 -11.23
#